data_AF-A0A537TCE1-F1
#
_entry.id   AF-A0A537TCE1-F1
#
_cell.length_a   1.000
_cell.length_b   1.000
_cell.length_c   1.000
_cell.angle_alpha   90.00
_cell.angle_beta   90.00
_cell.angle_gamma   90.00
#
_symmetry.space_group_name_H-M   'P 1'
#
loop_
_entity.id
_entity.type
_entity.pdbx_description
1 polymer ?
#
loop_
_entity_poly.entity_id
_entity_poly.type
_entity_poly.pdbx_seq_one_letter_code
_entity_poly.pdbx_strand_id
1 'polypeptide(L)'
;MEALERAADAPGGLSFAEYEFGTNKTAHLLRSLAYDPGLFDRSVSLLVKLAEAESRDGNRQEIASIFESLFHIYLSGTQAPIEQRARLIENLLRSNDAGRRDLGVIGLRALLKAGQFHSSYSFAFGAQPRNFGYWPASREEIEHWYASVIRMLEPLAVSDHPVAERVRHTLAAHFRELWLAGVYDHLERVSHAISAKFDWQEGWIGIRKAQRYGAKLMSKKSRSRLAVLERSLRPTTLVQQVRAAVLTEAWGPLDFADIDIDAEDDGSNIMAAHERAQAMAEMLGSEVAKDSTGVFSQLVPDLVRGRGARLGPFGIGLARAASDREAIWQKLVAALAVPPEEHRNVGILYGYLNGLAKTDPVLCDVLLEEAVTNATLACWFPVLQTSVPLNGRAVTRLKRSLVEGKAPLGGFECLSGGRATDPLSGAELADFLRALAAKPEGFGPAVQILSMRIHSDKDAKRTTEPELIEAGRELVAGMSYDKNDDRQDYSLRTIVDVCLGGEVGGSVAKTVAGRFKAAVGGYKAYAFHYDQFVQALFRAQPRALLDAFFGGGEKDRNLGVRAVEDICHIHENPMDQVPDDMVIAWCAEDAAIRYPLIAGAIRFARVEGDSLEWSPLGLRMLKHAPDPAAVLERFISRFEHDRDGGRVSAILESRLQLLDGLKLGASSVLTEFVRQKREELGLDIEKHRKWETEHDKDRDERFE
;
A
#
# COMPACT_ATOMS: atom_id res chain seq x y z
N MET A 1 -9.09 23.32 -33.13
CA MET A 1 -10.40 22.95 -32.57
C MET A 1 -11.28 22.25 -33.61
N GLU A 2 -11.66 22.89 -34.71
CA GLU A 2 -12.58 22.32 -35.72
C GLU A 2 -12.10 20.99 -36.33
N ALA A 3 -10.79 20.81 -36.50
CA ALA A 3 -10.22 19.53 -36.94
C ALA A 3 -10.45 18.39 -35.93
N LEU A 4 -10.34 18.68 -34.63
CA LEU A 4 -10.57 17.70 -33.56
C LEU A 4 -12.05 17.32 -33.46
N GLU A 5 -12.96 18.28 -33.64
CA GLU A 5 -14.40 17.98 -33.63
C GLU A 5 -14.81 17.12 -34.84
N ARG A 6 -14.32 17.45 -36.03
CA ARG A 6 -14.55 16.62 -37.23
C ARG A 6 -14.00 15.20 -37.06
N ALA A 7 -12.83 15.05 -36.42
CA ALA A 7 -12.26 13.75 -36.11
C ALA A 7 -13.11 12.98 -35.07
N ALA A 8 -13.65 13.68 -34.06
CA ALA A 8 -14.51 13.08 -33.05
C ALA A 8 -15.84 12.54 -33.59
N ASP A 9 -16.36 13.14 -34.67
CA ASP A 9 -17.63 12.75 -35.28
C ASP A 9 -17.44 11.75 -36.45
N ALA A 10 -16.20 11.41 -36.82
CA ALA A 10 -15.88 10.43 -37.85
C ALA A 10 -15.97 8.96 -37.34
N PRO A 11 -16.15 7.96 -38.22
CA PRO A 11 -16.08 6.55 -37.84
C PRO A 11 -14.71 6.21 -37.25
N GLY A 12 -14.69 5.72 -36.00
CA GLY A 12 -13.46 5.51 -35.20
C GLY A 12 -13.27 6.53 -34.07
N GLY A 13 -13.93 7.69 -34.14
CA GLY A 13 -13.89 8.74 -33.11
C GLY A 13 -12.50 9.34 -32.87
N LEU A 14 -12.31 9.97 -31.71
CA LEU A 14 -10.98 10.42 -31.24
C LEU A 14 -10.12 9.26 -30.67
N SER A 15 -10.60 8.01 -30.76
CA SER A 15 -9.87 6.85 -30.30
C SER A 15 -8.86 6.43 -31.36
N PHE A 16 -7.59 6.77 -31.14
CA PHE A 16 -6.49 6.21 -31.92
C PHE A 16 -6.15 4.84 -31.32
N ALA A 17 -7.05 3.87 -31.45
CA ALA A 17 -6.96 2.54 -30.81
C ALA A 17 -5.66 1.76 -31.14
N GLU A 18 -4.91 2.17 -32.16
CA GLU A 18 -3.61 1.58 -32.50
C GLU A 18 -2.42 2.22 -31.75
N TYR A 19 -2.61 3.33 -31.03
CA TYR A 19 -1.56 4.07 -30.32
C TYR A 19 -2.07 4.70 -29.01
N GLU A 20 -1.93 4.02 -27.88
CA GLU A 20 -2.21 4.53 -26.53
C GLU A 20 -1.54 5.91 -26.28
N PHE A 21 -0.35 6.12 -26.85
CA PHE A 21 0.38 7.40 -26.85
C PHE A 21 -0.33 8.58 -27.57
N GLY A 22 -1.27 8.33 -28.49
CA GLY A 22 -1.98 9.35 -29.25
C GLY A 22 -3.18 9.96 -28.52
N THR A 23 -3.90 9.12 -27.77
CA THR A 23 -5.09 9.52 -27.00
C THR A 23 -4.71 10.48 -25.86
N ASN A 24 -3.66 10.16 -25.10
CA ASN A 24 -3.17 11.02 -24.02
C ASN A 24 -2.67 12.38 -24.54
N LYS A 25 -1.91 12.40 -25.64
CA LYS A 25 -1.48 13.66 -26.27
C LYS A 25 -2.66 14.53 -26.70
N THR A 26 -3.72 13.91 -27.23
CA THR A 26 -4.95 14.61 -27.62
C THR A 26 -5.66 15.19 -26.39
N ALA A 27 -5.76 14.44 -25.29
CA ALA A 27 -6.32 14.93 -24.04
C ALA A 27 -5.51 16.12 -23.46
N HIS A 28 -4.18 16.05 -23.47
CA HIS A 28 -3.32 17.17 -23.06
C HIS A 28 -3.49 18.41 -23.95
N LEU A 29 -3.64 18.22 -25.26
CA LEU A 29 -3.92 19.31 -26.19
C LEU A 29 -5.29 19.96 -25.88
N LEU A 30 -6.34 19.17 -25.68
CA LEU A 30 -7.66 19.66 -25.33
C LEU A 30 -7.65 20.42 -23.99
N ARG A 31 -6.92 19.91 -22.98
CA ARG A 31 -6.70 20.63 -21.72
C ARG A 31 -6.04 21.99 -21.97
N SER A 32 -5.04 22.05 -22.82
CA SER A 32 -4.35 23.32 -23.14
C SER A 32 -5.23 24.27 -23.96
N LEU A 33 -6.08 23.77 -24.87
CA LEU A 33 -7.06 24.58 -25.60
C LEU A 33 -8.16 25.13 -24.68
N ALA A 34 -8.53 24.38 -23.64
CA ALA A 34 -9.48 24.82 -22.63
C ALA A 34 -8.99 26.02 -21.79
N TYR A 35 -7.75 26.49 -21.99
CA TYR A 35 -7.26 27.72 -21.38
C TYR A 35 -8.15 28.92 -21.68
N ASP A 36 -8.59 29.05 -22.94
CA ASP A 36 -9.44 30.13 -23.43
C ASP A 36 -10.93 29.83 -23.09
N PRO A 37 -11.64 30.74 -22.40
CA PRO A 37 -13.06 30.56 -22.09
C PRO A 37 -13.94 30.30 -23.33
N GLY A 38 -13.60 30.87 -24.49
CA GLY A 38 -14.31 30.67 -25.75
C GLY A 38 -14.16 29.26 -26.34
N LEU A 39 -13.12 28.53 -25.94
CA LEU A 39 -12.86 27.16 -26.39
C LEU A 39 -13.12 26.11 -25.30
N PHE A 40 -13.40 26.53 -24.07
CA PHE A 40 -13.55 25.65 -22.91
C PHE A 40 -14.64 24.59 -23.12
N ASP A 41 -15.88 24.99 -23.40
CA ASP A 41 -17.00 24.03 -23.53
C ASP A 41 -16.76 23.00 -24.63
N ARG A 42 -16.21 23.45 -25.75
CA ARG A 42 -15.87 22.58 -26.90
C ARG A 42 -14.76 21.60 -26.53
N SER A 43 -13.72 22.08 -25.87
CA SER A 43 -12.57 21.26 -25.46
C SER A 43 -12.97 20.20 -24.42
N VAL A 44 -13.74 20.60 -23.41
CA VAL A 44 -14.21 19.68 -22.37
C VAL A 44 -15.21 18.68 -22.92
N SER A 45 -16.10 19.07 -23.84
CA SER A 45 -17.01 18.13 -24.49
C SER A 45 -16.27 17.01 -25.24
N LEU A 46 -15.14 17.33 -25.88
CA LEU A 46 -14.28 16.32 -26.49
C LEU A 46 -13.52 15.47 -25.46
N LEU A 47 -13.07 16.04 -24.34
CA LEU A 47 -12.49 15.27 -23.23
C LEU A 47 -13.50 14.27 -22.63
N VAL A 48 -14.77 14.66 -22.51
CA VAL A 48 -15.84 13.76 -22.07
C VAL A 48 -15.99 12.60 -23.07
N LYS A 49 -16.07 12.88 -24.39
CA LYS A 49 -16.13 11.83 -25.42
C LYS A 49 -14.93 10.87 -25.36
N LEU A 50 -13.73 11.39 -25.08
CA LEU A 50 -12.52 10.58 -24.90
C LEU A 50 -12.60 9.67 -23.68
N ALA A 51 -13.03 10.18 -22.53
CA ALA A 51 -13.21 9.39 -21.32
C ALA A 51 -14.28 8.29 -21.49
N GLU A 52 -15.32 8.56 -22.29
CA GLU A 52 -16.33 7.55 -22.65
C GLU A 52 -15.74 6.41 -23.50
N ALA A 53 -14.80 6.72 -24.41
CA ALA A 53 -14.16 5.70 -25.25
C ALA A 53 -13.19 4.82 -24.46
N GLU A 54 -12.36 5.41 -23.57
CA GLU A 54 -11.36 4.72 -22.75
C GLU A 54 -11.98 3.76 -21.72
N SER A 55 -13.21 4.05 -21.26
CA SER A 55 -13.94 3.21 -20.32
C SER A 55 -14.23 1.78 -20.80
N ARG A 56 -14.05 1.51 -22.11
CA ARG A 56 -14.22 0.18 -22.73
C ARG A 56 -12.97 -0.70 -22.66
N ASP A 57 -11.79 -0.11 -22.47
CA ASP A 57 -10.49 -0.79 -22.53
C ASP A 57 -9.83 -0.98 -21.15
N GLY A 58 -10.48 -0.54 -20.06
CA GLY A 58 -10.09 -0.83 -18.67
C GLY A 58 -9.13 0.17 -18.00
N ASN A 59 -8.57 1.13 -18.74
CA ASN A 59 -7.61 2.11 -18.20
C ASN A 59 -8.28 3.45 -17.87
N ARG A 60 -9.03 3.55 -16.77
CA ARG A 60 -9.90 4.73 -16.49
C ARG A 60 -9.18 6.00 -16.00
N GLN A 61 -7.87 5.94 -15.69
CA GLN A 61 -7.30 6.87 -14.70
C GLN A 61 -6.74 8.18 -15.28
N GLU A 62 -6.19 8.19 -16.49
CA GLU A 62 -5.41 9.35 -16.97
C GLU A 62 -6.29 10.47 -17.54
N ILE A 63 -7.23 10.16 -18.45
CA ILE A 63 -8.11 11.17 -19.06
C ILE A 63 -9.05 11.77 -18.00
N ALA A 64 -9.54 10.95 -17.07
CA ALA A 64 -10.34 11.42 -15.94
C ALA A 64 -9.57 12.43 -15.07
N SER A 65 -8.27 12.20 -14.82
CA SER A 65 -7.41 13.11 -14.06
C SER A 65 -7.16 14.43 -14.82
N ILE A 66 -6.96 14.36 -16.14
CA ILE A 66 -6.83 15.55 -17.00
C ILE A 66 -8.12 16.38 -16.95
N PHE A 67 -9.28 15.73 -17.10
CA PHE A 67 -10.59 16.36 -17.01
C PHE A 67 -10.78 17.04 -15.64
N GLU A 68 -10.52 16.31 -14.54
CA GLU A 68 -10.66 16.80 -13.17
C GLU A 68 -9.87 18.10 -12.93
N SER A 69 -8.64 18.16 -13.46
CA SER A 69 -7.74 19.30 -13.26
C SER A 69 -8.31 20.65 -13.71
N LEU A 70 -9.24 20.67 -14.67
CA LEU A 70 -9.85 21.88 -15.22
C LEU A 70 -10.89 22.53 -14.30
N PHE A 71 -11.32 21.84 -13.23
CA PHE A 71 -12.43 22.26 -12.38
C PHE A 71 -12.00 22.83 -11.02
N HIS A 72 -10.70 22.95 -10.75
CA HIS A 72 -10.22 23.63 -9.55
C HIS A 72 -10.38 25.16 -9.63
N ILE A 73 -10.70 25.79 -8.50
CA ILE A 73 -10.70 27.26 -8.36
C ILE A 73 -9.31 27.88 -8.63
N TYR A 74 -8.24 27.10 -8.44
CA TYR A 74 -6.86 27.54 -8.61
C TYR A 74 -6.01 26.42 -9.24
N LEU A 75 -5.00 26.80 -10.04
CA LEU A 75 -4.12 25.90 -10.82
C LEU A 75 -4.84 25.03 -11.87
N SER A 76 -6.00 25.47 -12.35
CA SER A 76 -6.80 24.69 -13.30
C SER A 76 -6.28 24.77 -14.74
N GLY A 77 -5.45 25.76 -15.08
CA GLY A 77 -4.98 25.96 -16.45
C GLY A 77 -6.09 26.44 -17.41
N THR A 78 -7.17 27.01 -16.87
CA THR A 78 -8.26 27.62 -17.65
C THR A 78 -8.77 28.92 -17.04
N GLN A 79 -9.07 29.90 -17.90
CA GLN A 79 -9.69 31.19 -17.53
C GLN A 79 -11.23 31.13 -17.49
N ALA A 80 -11.84 29.97 -17.80
CA ALA A 80 -13.30 29.84 -17.82
C ALA A 80 -13.92 30.18 -16.45
N PRO A 81 -14.99 30.98 -16.37
CA PRO A 81 -15.62 31.37 -15.11
C PRO A 81 -16.42 30.23 -14.49
N ILE A 82 -16.74 30.35 -13.20
CA ILE A 82 -17.45 29.30 -12.45
C ILE A 82 -18.78 28.91 -13.07
N GLU A 83 -19.54 29.86 -13.63
CA GLU A 83 -20.83 29.59 -14.23
C GLU A 83 -20.71 28.66 -15.44
N GLN A 84 -19.63 28.78 -16.22
CA GLN A 84 -19.38 27.92 -17.36
C GLN A 84 -19.03 26.50 -16.90
N ARG A 85 -18.13 26.39 -15.92
CA ARG A 85 -17.69 25.09 -15.37
C ARG A 85 -18.84 24.36 -14.65
N ALA A 86 -19.59 25.06 -13.81
CA ALA A 86 -20.69 24.50 -13.04
C ALA A 86 -21.82 24.00 -13.94
N ARG A 87 -22.17 24.72 -15.01
CA ARG A 87 -23.18 24.26 -16.00
C ARG A 87 -22.78 22.94 -16.66
N LEU A 88 -21.51 22.80 -17.03
CA LEU A 88 -21.02 21.57 -17.66
C LEU A 88 -21.11 20.39 -16.68
N ILE A 89 -20.65 20.57 -15.43
CA ILE A 89 -20.75 19.54 -14.40
C ILE A 89 -22.21 19.20 -14.09
N GLU A 90 -23.10 20.19 -14.00
CA GLU A 90 -24.53 19.95 -13.80
C GLU A 90 -25.11 19.08 -14.92
N ASN A 91 -24.78 19.37 -16.18
CA ASN A 91 -25.22 18.59 -17.33
C ASN A 91 -24.73 17.13 -17.26
N LEU A 92 -23.49 16.91 -16.83
CA LEU A 92 -22.94 15.56 -16.63
C LEU A 92 -23.66 14.81 -15.49
N LEU A 93 -23.88 15.48 -14.36
CA LEU A 93 -24.58 14.92 -13.19
C LEU A 93 -26.04 14.54 -13.50
N ARG A 94 -26.70 15.31 -14.37
CA ARG A 94 -28.09 15.07 -14.83
C ARG A 94 -28.20 14.11 -16.01
N SER A 95 -27.08 13.60 -16.51
CA SER A 95 -27.08 12.67 -17.65
C SER A 95 -27.76 11.35 -17.30
N ASN A 96 -28.48 10.78 -18.28
CA ASN A 96 -29.01 9.41 -18.19
C ASN A 96 -27.90 8.34 -18.30
N ASP A 97 -26.73 8.70 -18.81
CA ASP A 97 -25.56 7.82 -18.88
C ASP A 97 -24.78 7.74 -17.54
N ALA A 98 -24.46 6.53 -17.09
CA ALA A 98 -23.78 6.30 -15.82
C ALA A 98 -22.32 6.77 -15.83
N GLY A 99 -21.60 6.58 -16.93
CA GLY A 99 -20.21 7.01 -17.08
C GLY A 99 -20.07 8.54 -17.03
N ARG A 100 -20.99 9.26 -17.69
CA ARG A 100 -21.09 10.72 -17.60
C ARG A 100 -21.39 11.19 -16.19
N ARG A 101 -22.30 10.52 -15.47
CA ARG A 101 -22.57 10.85 -14.06
C ARG A 101 -21.34 10.66 -13.19
N ASP A 102 -20.57 9.60 -13.43
CA ASP A 102 -19.30 9.38 -12.71
C ASP A 102 -18.29 10.49 -12.95
N LEU A 103 -18.11 10.88 -14.21
CA LEU A 103 -17.24 12.00 -14.58
C LEU A 103 -17.74 13.33 -13.99
N GLY A 104 -19.06 13.54 -13.95
CA GLY A 104 -19.68 14.67 -13.26
C GLY A 104 -19.36 14.71 -11.78
N VAL A 105 -19.36 13.57 -11.08
CA VAL A 105 -18.97 13.50 -9.65
C VAL A 105 -17.48 13.78 -9.46
N ILE A 106 -16.62 13.31 -10.38
CA ILE A 106 -15.18 13.66 -10.38
C ILE A 106 -15.01 15.18 -10.51
N GLY A 107 -15.66 15.82 -11.47
CA GLY A 107 -15.60 17.27 -11.64
C GLY A 107 -16.22 18.04 -10.47
N LEU A 108 -17.28 17.51 -9.83
CA LEU A 108 -17.87 18.11 -8.63
C LEU A 108 -16.89 18.13 -7.45
N ARG A 109 -16.13 17.05 -7.22
CA ARG A 109 -15.07 17.03 -6.21
C ARG A 109 -14.04 18.12 -6.46
N ALA A 110 -13.59 18.28 -7.70
CA ALA A 110 -12.66 19.33 -8.07
C ALA A 110 -13.23 20.75 -7.89
N LEU A 111 -14.51 20.97 -8.22
CA LEU A 111 -15.20 22.26 -8.00
C LEU A 111 -15.29 22.64 -6.52
N LEU A 112 -15.47 21.66 -5.63
CA LEU A 112 -15.64 21.86 -4.19
C LEU A 112 -14.32 21.86 -3.40
N LYS A 113 -13.20 21.45 -4.02
CA LYS A 113 -11.87 21.47 -3.40
C LYS A 113 -11.50 22.90 -2.97
N ALA A 114 -11.14 23.08 -1.70
CA ALA A 114 -10.75 24.40 -1.16
C ALA A 114 -9.36 24.44 -0.51
N GLY A 115 -8.58 23.37 -0.62
CA GLY A 115 -7.21 23.32 -0.10
C GLY A 115 -6.32 22.31 -0.81
N GLN A 116 -5.02 22.35 -0.50
CA GLN A 116 -4.00 21.40 -0.99
C GLN A 116 -4.02 21.22 -2.51
N PHE A 117 -3.99 22.35 -3.23
CA PHE A 117 -3.91 22.38 -4.69
C PHE A 117 -2.50 21.97 -5.15
N HIS A 118 -2.46 21.06 -6.12
CA HIS A 118 -1.24 20.64 -6.80
C HIS A 118 -1.57 20.53 -8.29
N SER A 119 -0.61 20.83 -9.16
CA SER A 119 -0.72 20.58 -10.60
C SER A 119 0.61 20.03 -11.11
N SER A 120 0.56 18.91 -11.82
CA SER A 120 1.68 18.30 -12.53
C SER A 120 1.68 18.65 -14.02
N TYR A 121 0.76 19.50 -14.48
CA TYR A 121 0.60 19.82 -15.89
C TYR A 121 1.31 21.12 -16.29
N SER A 122 1.90 21.11 -17.48
CA SER A 122 2.42 22.34 -18.10
C SER A 122 1.28 23.34 -18.38
N PHE A 123 1.57 24.62 -18.17
CA PHE A 123 0.67 25.74 -18.49
C PHE A 123 1.03 26.42 -19.82
N ALA A 124 2.21 26.13 -20.39
CA ALA A 124 2.64 26.70 -21.66
C ALA A 124 1.85 26.11 -22.84
N PHE A 125 1.73 26.88 -23.91
CA PHE A 125 1.23 26.39 -25.19
C PHE A 125 2.23 26.71 -26.30
N GLY A 126 3.05 25.72 -26.66
CA GLY A 126 4.23 25.94 -27.50
C GLY A 126 5.17 26.95 -26.84
N ALA A 127 5.63 27.94 -27.62
CA ALA A 127 6.49 29.01 -27.12
C ALA A 127 5.75 30.13 -26.34
N GLN A 128 4.42 30.07 -26.21
CA GLN A 128 3.66 31.08 -25.49
C GLN A 128 3.56 30.73 -23.99
N PRO A 129 4.16 31.54 -23.10
CA PRO A 129 3.95 31.39 -21.67
C PRO A 129 2.52 31.81 -21.31
N ARG A 130 1.82 31.00 -20.52
CA ARG A 130 0.51 31.33 -19.95
C ARG A 130 0.58 31.27 -18.42
N ASN A 131 -0.31 32.03 -17.79
CA ASN A 131 -0.50 31.93 -16.33
C ASN A 131 -1.26 30.64 -15.96
N PHE A 132 -1.50 30.46 -14.67
CA PHE A 132 -2.12 29.25 -14.12
C PHE A 132 -3.64 29.11 -14.37
N GLY A 133 -4.24 30.01 -15.17
CA GLY A 133 -5.69 30.10 -15.38
C GLY A 133 -6.36 31.07 -14.41
N TYR A 134 -7.64 30.82 -14.12
CA TYR A 134 -8.45 31.57 -13.17
C TYR A 134 -7.76 31.59 -11.80
N TRP A 135 -7.68 32.79 -11.22
CA TRP A 135 -7.12 33.05 -9.91
C TRP A 135 -8.05 34.04 -9.20
N PRO A 136 -8.69 33.65 -8.08
CA PRO A 136 -9.60 34.56 -7.39
C PRO A 136 -8.83 35.75 -6.80
N ALA A 137 -9.22 36.98 -7.16
CA ALA A 137 -8.53 38.20 -6.74
C ALA A 137 -8.99 38.69 -5.36
N SER A 138 -10.13 38.19 -4.86
CA SER A 138 -10.79 38.66 -3.65
C SER A 138 -11.47 37.53 -2.90
N ARG A 139 -11.83 37.79 -1.63
CA ARG A 139 -12.60 36.83 -0.82
C ARG A 139 -14.02 36.66 -1.39
N GLU A 140 -14.56 37.73 -1.95
CA GLU A 140 -15.87 37.78 -2.60
C GLU A 140 -15.92 36.86 -3.83
N GLU A 141 -14.83 36.78 -4.60
CA GLU A 141 -14.73 35.83 -5.74
C GLU A 141 -14.64 34.37 -5.27
N ILE A 142 -13.96 34.10 -4.15
CA ILE A 142 -13.93 32.76 -3.54
C ILE A 142 -15.32 32.36 -3.04
N GLU A 143 -15.99 33.28 -2.35
CA GLU A 143 -17.37 33.07 -1.87
C GLU A 143 -18.32 32.84 -3.04
N HIS A 144 -18.25 33.66 -4.08
CA HIS A 144 -19.05 33.52 -5.31
C HIS A 144 -18.83 32.18 -5.99
N TRP A 145 -17.59 31.71 -6.07
CA TRP A 145 -17.26 30.40 -6.64
C TRP A 145 -18.02 29.28 -5.93
N TYR A 146 -17.80 29.13 -4.62
CA TYR A 146 -18.40 28.03 -3.85
C TYR A 146 -19.91 28.18 -3.70
N ALA A 147 -20.42 29.41 -3.54
CA ALA A 147 -21.85 29.69 -3.51
C ALA A 147 -22.55 29.27 -4.81
N SER A 148 -21.90 29.49 -5.96
CA SER A 148 -22.43 29.08 -7.26
C SER A 148 -22.50 27.56 -7.41
N VAL A 149 -21.47 26.84 -6.94
CA VAL A 149 -21.45 25.37 -6.93
C VAL A 149 -22.52 24.81 -5.99
N ILE A 150 -22.64 25.35 -4.76
CA ILE A 150 -23.65 24.91 -3.78
C ILE A 150 -25.07 25.15 -4.29
N ARG A 151 -25.32 26.30 -4.94
CA ARG A 151 -26.64 26.61 -5.52
C ARG A 151 -26.99 25.65 -6.66
N MET A 152 -26.01 25.24 -7.47
CA MET A 152 -26.19 24.27 -8.55
C MET A 152 -26.50 22.86 -8.02
N LEU A 153 -25.85 22.43 -6.93
CA LEU A 153 -26.05 21.09 -6.37
C LEU A 153 -27.29 20.97 -5.47
N GLU A 154 -27.79 22.06 -4.85
CA GLU A 154 -28.93 22.01 -3.91
C GLU A 154 -30.14 21.27 -4.49
N PRO A 155 -30.64 21.56 -5.71
CA PRO A 155 -31.75 20.82 -6.32
C PRO A 155 -31.47 19.33 -6.56
N LEU A 156 -30.21 18.97 -6.86
CA LEU A 156 -29.80 17.57 -7.07
C LEU A 156 -29.73 16.82 -5.74
N ALA A 157 -29.15 17.44 -4.71
CA ALA A 157 -28.97 16.86 -3.39
C ALA A 157 -30.29 16.53 -2.68
N VAL A 158 -31.34 17.33 -2.94
CA VAL A 158 -32.69 17.16 -2.37
C VAL A 158 -33.67 16.38 -3.27
N SER A 159 -33.16 15.78 -4.36
CA SER A 159 -33.94 14.98 -5.31
C SER A 159 -33.74 13.48 -5.11
N ASP A 160 -34.58 12.69 -5.79
CA ASP A 160 -34.46 11.22 -5.88
C ASP A 160 -33.65 10.78 -7.11
N HIS A 161 -32.87 11.69 -7.71
CA HIS A 161 -32.03 11.36 -8.86
C HIS A 161 -30.96 10.33 -8.47
N PRO A 162 -30.57 9.38 -9.34
CA PRO A 162 -29.56 8.35 -9.02
C PRO A 162 -28.20 8.90 -8.56
N VAL A 163 -27.87 10.15 -8.89
CA VAL A 163 -26.62 10.81 -8.48
C VAL A 163 -26.71 11.50 -7.11
N ALA A 164 -27.92 11.69 -6.58
CA ALA A 164 -28.18 12.56 -5.43
C ALA A 164 -27.41 12.14 -4.18
N GLU A 165 -27.31 10.84 -3.93
CA GLU A 165 -26.53 10.29 -2.81
C GLU A 165 -25.05 10.64 -2.93
N ARG A 166 -24.46 10.45 -4.10
CA ARG A 166 -23.04 10.80 -4.37
C ARG A 166 -22.79 12.30 -4.27
N VAL A 167 -23.76 13.13 -4.65
CA VAL A 167 -23.70 14.59 -4.46
C VAL A 167 -23.69 14.94 -2.97
N ARG A 168 -24.59 14.35 -2.17
CA ARG A 168 -24.65 14.55 -0.71
C ARG A 168 -23.36 14.11 -0.03
N HIS A 169 -22.81 12.96 -0.42
CA HIS A 169 -21.54 12.44 0.06
C HIS A 169 -20.39 13.41 -0.26
N THR A 170 -20.32 13.88 -1.51
CA THR A 170 -19.27 14.81 -1.96
C THR A 170 -19.34 16.15 -1.23
N LEU A 171 -20.55 16.68 -1.01
CA LEU A 171 -20.73 17.91 -0.23
C LEU A 171 -20.28 17.72 1.23
N ALA A 172 -20.67 16.60 1.86
CA ALA A 172 -20.22 16.26 3.21
C ALA A 172 -18.68 16.17 3.27
N ALA A 173 -18.06 15.64 2.21
CA ALA A 173 -16.61 15.48 2.11
C ALA A 173 -15.81 16.78 2.15
N HIS A 174 -16.32 17.80 1.49
CA HIS A 174 -15.68 19.10 1.45
C HIS A 174 -16.23 20.08 2.48
N PHE A 175 -17.17 19.67 3.36
CA PHE A 175 -17.89 20.58 4.25
C PHE A 175 -16.96 21.48 5.08
N ARG A 176 -15.91 20.91 5.68
CA ARG A 176 -14.91 21.67 6.47
C ARG A 176 -14.23 22.76 5.65
N GLU A 177 -13.78 22.43 4.45
CA GLU A 177 -13.04 23.32 3.57
C GLU A 177 -13.93 24.47 3.11
N LEU A 178 -15.16 24.16 2.70
CA LEU A 178 -16.17 25.14 2.29
C LEU A 178 -16.56 26.04 3.46
N TRP A 179 -16.68 25.49 4.67
CA TRP A 179 -16.95 26.29 5.88
C TRP A 179 -15.82 27.29 6.14
N LEU A 180 -14.56 26.85 6.05
CA LEU A 180 -13.41 27.73 6.21
C LEU A 180 -13.32 28.79 5.10
N ALA A 181 -13.79 28.49 3.89
CA ALA A 181 -13.89 29.45 2.78
C ALA A 181 -14.92 30.57 3.02
N GLY A 182 -15.86 30.39 3.96
CA GLY A 182 -16.76 31.45 4.42
C GLY A 182 -18.18 31.44 3.85
N VAL A 183 -18.56 30.42 3.06
CA VAL A 183 -19.90 30.26 2.48
C VAL A 183 -20.94 29.70 3.47
N TYR A 184 -20.97 30.28 4.67
CA TYR A 184 -21.77 29.77 5.80
C TYR A 184 -23.27 29.70 5.49
N ASP A 185 -23.84 30.76 4.91
CA ASP A 185 -25.28 30.89 4.68
C ASP A 185 -25.77 29.83 3.69
N HIS A 186 -24.99 29.56 2.63
CA HIS A 186 -25.30 28.53 1.63
C HIS A 186 -25.16 27.13 2.20
N LEU A 187 -24.13 26.88 3.02
CA LEU A 187 -23.95 25.59 3.69
C LEU A 187 -25.07 25.31 4.68
N GLU A 188 -25.41 26.25 5.55
CA GLU A 188 -26.53 26.09 6.50
C GLU A 188 -27.85 25.82 5.75
N ARG A 189 -28.13 26.59 4.70
CA ARG A 189 -29.32 26.41 3.88
C ARG A 189 -29.39 25.02 3.24
N VAL A 190 -28.35 24.60 2.52
CA VAL A 190 -28.36 23.30 1.84
C VAL A 190 -28.40 22.15 2.85
N SER A 191 -27.71 22.30 3.99
CA SER A 191 -27.77 21.33 5.09
C SER A 191 -29.18 21.13 5.60
N HIS A 192 -29.90 22.21 5.91
CA HIS A 192 -31.30 22.12 6.34
C HIS A 192 -32.21 21.55 5.25
N ALA A 193 -32.00 21.93 3.99
CA ALA A 193 -32.80 21.43 2.87
C ALA A 193 -32.65 19.92 2.66
N ILE A 194 -31.42 19.39 2.79
CA ILE A 194 -31.16 17.95 2.71
C ILE A 194 -31.78 17.25 3.93
N SER A 195 -31.48 17.73 5.14
CA SER A 195 -31.95 17.10 6.39
C SER A 195 -33.46 17.14 6.58
N ALA A 196 -34.18 18.04 5.90
CA ALA A 196 -35.64 18.05 5.89
C ALA A 196 -36.26 16.86 5.13
N LYS A 197 -35.49 16.21 4.24
CA LYS A 197 -35.96 15.09 3.41
C LYS A 197 -35.24 13.77 3.68
N PHE A 198 -33.97 13.84 4.08
CA PHE A 198 -33.07 12.69 4.18
C PHE A 198 -32.30 12.71 5.50
N ASP A 199 -32.03 11.53 6.04
CA ASP A 199 -31.13 11.36 7.18
C ASP A 199 -29.67 11.59 6.76
N TRP A 200 -29.24 12.86 6.70
CA TRP A 200 -27.92 13.23 6.18
C TRP A 200 -26.79 13.11 7.22
N GLN A 201 -26.53 11.88 7.62
CA GLN A 201 -25.53 11.55 8.65
C GLN A 201 -24.12 11.98 8.25
N GLU A 202 -23.73 11.75 7.00
CA GLU A 202 -22.42 12.17 6.48
C GLU A 202 -22.24 13.69 6.61
N GLY A 203 -23.29 14.47 6.37
CA GLY A 203 -23.28 15.93 6.54
C GLY A 203 -23.05 16.34 7.99
N TRP A 204 -23.74 15.71 8.95
CA TRP A 204 -23.50 15.94 10.38
C TRP A 204 -22.06 15.59 10.77
N ILE A 205 -21.48 14.53 10.22
CA ILE A 205 -20.09 14.15 10.45
C ILE A 205 -19.12 15.17 9.85
N GLY A 206 -19.38 15.65 8.63
CA GLY A 206 -18.62 16.74 8.01
C GLY A 206 -18.61 18.02 8.86
N ILE A 207 -19.75 18.35 9.48
CA ILE A 207 -19.89 19.46 10.43
C ILE A 207 -19.04 19.25 11.69
N ARG A 208 -19.08 18.06 12.30
CA ARG A 208 -18.27 17.71 13.48
C ARG A 208 -16.76 17.79 13.18
N LYS A 209 -16.32 17.29 12.02
CA LYS A 209 -14.93 17.42 11.55
C LYS A 209 -14.52 18.89 11.40
N ALA A 210 -15.43 19.72 10.88
CA ALA A 210 -15.19 21.15 10.77
C ALA A 210 -15.02 21.81 12.16
N GLN A 211 -15.86 21.45 13.13
CA GLN A 211 -15.73 21.94 14.52
C GLN A 211 -14.38 21.60 15.12
N ARG A 212 -13.92 20.36 14.99
CA ARG A 212 -12.68 19.87 15.61
C ARG A 212 -11.43 20.45 14.95
N TYR A 213 -11.27 20.19 13.66
CA TYR A 213 -10.01 20.49 12.96
C TYR A 213 -9.92 21.95 12.48
N GLY A 214 -11.07 22.62 12.33
CA GLY A 214 -11.10 24.03 11.96
C GLY A 214 -11.14 24.99 13.15
N ALA A 215 -11.27 24.52 14.40
CA ALA A 215 -11.48 25.36 15.58
C ALA A 215 -10.50 26.53 15.69
N LYS A 216 -9.21 26.25 15.47
CA LYS A 216 -8.10 27.22 15.56
C LYS A 216 -8.12 28.25 14.43
N LEU A 217 -8.72 27.91 13.29
CA LEU A 217 -8.80 28.75 12.08
C LEU A 217 -10.10 29.57 12.02
N MET A 218 -11.04 29.35 12.95
CA MET A 218 -12.37 29.96 12.94
C MET A 218 -12.54 31.09 13.97
N SER A 219 -13.23 32.17 13.56
CA SER A 219 -13.69 33.19 14.50
C SER A 219 -14.73 32.64 15.49
N LYS A 220 -14.91 33.31 16.65
CA LYS A 220 -15.93 32.91 17.64
C LYS A 220 -17.34 32.88 17.03
N LYS A 221 -17.67 33.83 16.16
CA LYS A 221 -18.96 33.90 15.45
C LYS A 221 -19.15 32.69 14.54
N SER A 222 -18.13 32.31 13.75
CA SER A 222 -18.18 31.14 12.87
C SER A 222 -18.36 29.85 13.67
N ARG A 223 -17.63 29.69 14.79
CA ARG A 223 -17.78 28.53 15.69
C ARG A 223 -19.19 28.43 16.29
N SER A 224 -19.77 29.53 16.74
CA SER A 224 -21.13 29.53 17.27
C SER A 224 -22.18 29.14 16.22
N ARG A 225 -22.04 29.61 14.98
CA ARG A 225 -22.92 29.20 13.87
C ARG A 225 -22.84 27.71 13.59
N LEU A 226 -21.62 27.19 13.48
CA LEU A 226 -21.38 25.76 13.24
C LEU A 226 -21.92 24.88 14.38
N ALA A 227 -21.85 25.36 15.63
CA ALA A 227 -22.43 24.67 16.78
C ALA A 227 -23.95 24.64 16.79
N VAL A 228 -24.62 25.66 16.24
CA VAL A 228 -26.08 25.66 16.06
C VAL A 228 -26.47 24.67 14.97
N LEU A 229 -25.75 24.68 13.84
CA LEU A 229 -26.01 23.77 12.73
C LEU A 229 -25.82 22.30 13.15
N GLU A 230 -24.74 21.99 13.85
CA GLU A 230 -24.49 20.64 14.39
C GLU A 230 -25.65 20.14 15.26
N ARG A 231 -26.09 20.96 16.23
CA ARG A 231 -27.20 20.61 17.12
C ARG A 231 -28.50 20.34 16.38
N SER A 232 -28.75 21.07 15.29
CA SER A 232 -29.96 20.91 14.49
C SER A 232 -29.97 19.68 13.58
N LEU A 233 -28.79 19.17 13.19
CA LEU A 233 -28.62 17.99 12.33
C LEU A 233 -28.27 16.71 13.11
N ARG A 234 -28.17 16.81 14.44
CA ARG A 234 -27.71 15.71 15.29
C ARG A 234 -28.65 14.50 15.19
N PRO A 235 -28.11 13.27 15.01
CA PRO A 235 -28.89 12.04 15.11
C PRO A 235 -29.68 11.94 16.43
N THR A 236 -31.00 11.79 16.35
CA THR A 236 -31.87 11.73 17.54
C THR A 236 -32.49 10.36 17.77
N THR A 237 -32.72 9.58 16.71
CA THR A 237 -33.24 8.22 16.84
C THR A 237 -32.11 7.22 17.02
N LEU A 238 -32.40 6.08 17.67
CA LEU A 238 -31.42 5.02 17.89
C LEU A 238 -30.85 4.49 16.54
N VAL A 239 -31.68 4.35 15.51
CA VAL A 239 -31.24 3.96 14.15
C VAL A 239 -30.23 4.96 13.59
N GLN A 240 -30.54 6.27 13.65
CA GLN A 240 -29.65 7.31 13.14
C GLN A 240 -28.34 7.36 13.94
N GLN A 241 -28.41 7.21 15.26
CA GLN A 241 -27.24 7.18 16.13
C GLN A 241 -26.33 6.01 15.80
N VAL A 242 -26.87 4.80 15.60
CA VAL A 242 -26.08 3.63 15.20
C VAL A 242 -25.43 3.84 13.84
N ARG A 243 -26.17 4.32 12.84
CA ARG A 243 -25.59 4.52 11.51
C ARG A 243 -24.47 5.58 11.51
N ALA A 244 -24.65 6.67 12.24
CA ALA A 244 -23.61 7.67 12.43
C ALA A 244 -22.42 7.13 13.24
N ALA A 245 -22.68 6.47 14.38
CA ALA A 245 -21.65 6.05 15.34
C ALA A 245 -20.87 4.80 14.93
N VAL A 246 -21.50 3.87 14.23
CA VAL A 246 -21.01 2.51 14.00
C VAL A 246 -20.72 2.24 12.53
N LEU A 247 -21.60 2.67 11.63
CA LEU A 247 -21.59 2.27 10.21
C LEU A 247 -20.87 3.25 9.29
N THR A 248 -20.54 4.46 9.76
CA THR A 248 -19.80 5.42 8.94
C THR A 248 -18.38 4.92 8.66
N GLU A 249 -18.02 4.83 7.39
CA GLU A 249 -16.67 4.50 6.94
C GLU A 249 -15.71 5.67 7.26
N ALA A 250 -14.56 5.36 7.87
CA ALA A 250 -13.53 6.35 8.14
C ALA A 250 -12.91 6.82 6.81
N TRP A 251 -12.74 8.13 6.60
CA TRP A 251 -12.10 8.65 5.38
C TRP A 251 -10.57 8.72 5.51
N GLY A 252 -10.03 8.24 6.63
CA GLY A 252 -8.60 8.02 6.83
C GLY A 252 -8.26 7.44 8.21
N PRO A 253 -6.99 7.08 8.46
CA PRO A 253 -6.53 6.45 9.70
C PRO A 253 -6.62 7.32 10.96
N LEU A 254 -7.04 8.58 10.84
CA LEU A 254 -7.14 9.56 11.93
C LEU A 254 -8.60 9.87 12.35
N ASP A 255 -9.59 9.31 11.65
CA ASP A 255 -11.04 9.54 11.91
C ASP A 255 -11.61 8.60 13.00
N PHE A 256 -10.80 7.71 13.60
CA PHE A 256 -11.29 6.66 14.51
C PHE A 256 -11.80 7.16 15.87
N ALA A 257 -11.68 8.46 16.16
CA ALA A 257 -11.92 9.07 17.47
C ALA A 257 -13.15 10.02 17.52
N ASP A 258 -13.95 10.09 16.45
CA ASP A 258 -14.53 11.39 16.07
C ASP A 258 -16.01 11.63 16.43
N ILE A 259 -16.63 10.78 17.26
CA ILE A 259 -18.08 10.91 17.53
C ILE A 259 -18.42 11.52 18.89
N ASP A 260 -17.55 11.47 19.89
CA ASP A 260 -17.76 12.22 21.15
C ASP A 260 -16.44 12.68 21.79
N ILE A 261 -15.91 13.78 21.25
CA ILE A 261 -14.92 14.60 21.94
C ILE A 261 -15.55 15.99 22.13
N ASP A 262 -15.57 16.47 23.37
CA ASP A 262 -15.85 17.88 23.67
C ASP A 262 -14.85 18.76 22.92
N ALA A 263 -15.32 19.86 22.33
CA ALA A 263 -14.51 20.75 21.49
C ALA A 263 -13.28 21.40 22.20
N GLU A 264 -13.03 21.05 23.46
CA GLU A 264 -11.94 21.54 24.32
C GLU A 264 -10.75 20.58 24.44
N ASP A 265 -10.86 19.31 23.99
CA ASP A 265 -9.75 18.35 24.04
C ASP A 265 -8.86 18.49 22.78
N ASP A 266 -7.60 18.86 22.99
CA ASP A 266 -6.65 19.30 21.97
C ASP A 266 -6.11 18.18 21.06
N GLY A 267 -6.61 16.95 21.22
CA GLY A 267 -6.19 15.79 20.46
C GLY A 267 -4.86 15.19 20.94
N SER A 268 -4.37 15.58 22.12
CA SER A 268 -3.16 15.03 22.72
C SER A 268 -3.26 13.55 23.12
N ASN A 269 -4.48 12.98 23.22
CA ASN A 269 -4.68 11.55 23.53
C ASN A 269 -5.65 10.83 22.57
N ILE A 270 -5.16 10.53 21.36
CA ILE A 270 -5.88 9.78 20.31
C ILE A 270 -6.41 8.44 20.83
N MET A 271 -5.67 7.77 21.71
CA MET A 271 -6.03 6.45 22.26
C MET A 271 -7.27 6.52 23.17
N ALA A 272 -7.33 7.50 24.09
CA ALA A 272 -8.49 7.69 24.95
C ALA A 272 -9.76 8.06 24.17
N ALA A 273 -9.62 8.80 23.08
CA ALA A 273 -10.75 9.13 22.21
C ALA A 273 -11.26 7.91 21.42
N HIS A 274 -10.35 7.05 20.95
CA HIS A 274 -10.71 5.77 20.34
C HIS A 274 -11.47 4.86 21.33
N GLU A 275 -10.98 4.74 22.57
CA GLU A 275 -11.64 3.95 23.63
C GLU A 275 -13.07 4.44 23.92
N ARG A 276 -13.28 5.77 24.04
CA ARG A 276 -14.63 6.36 24.20
C ARG A 276 -15.55 6.00 23.04
N ALA A 277 -15.06 6.08 21.80
CA ALA A 277 -15.83 5.77 20.61
C ALA A 277 -16.23 4.28 20.55
N GLN A 278 -15.35 3.38 21.00
CA GLN A 278 -15.67 1.95 21.13
C GLN A 278 -16.71 1.71 22.24
N ALA A 279 -16.56 2.34 23.39
CA ALA A 279 -17.52 2.24 24.50
C ALA A 279 -18.92 2.73 24.10
N MET A 280 -19.01 3.82 23.34
CA MET A 280 -20.27 4.31 22.77
C MET A 280 -20.91 3.28 21.84
N ALA A 281 -20.13 2.66 20.95
CA ALA A 281 -20.63 1.63 20.06
C ALA A 281 -21.13 0.39 20.84
N GLU A 282 -20.43 -0.05 21.88
CA GLU A 282 -20.89 -1.11 22.80
C GLU A 282 -22.21 -0.75 23.50
N MET A 283 -22.35 0.50 23.96
CA MET A 283 -23.57 0.98 24.60
C MET A 283 -24.75 0.97 23.61
N LEU A 284 -24.57 1.51 22.40
CA LEU A 284 -25.60 1.49 21.35
C LEU A 284 -26.01 0.06 20.97
N GLY A 285 -25.05 -0.88 20.89
CA GLY A 285 -25.36 -2.29 20.66
C GLY A 285 -26.24 -2.88 21.77
N SER A 286 -25.98 -2.48 23.01
CA SER A 286 -26.77 -2.91 24.17
C SER A 286 -28.18 -2.32 24.16
N GLU A 287 -28.35 -1.08 23.72
CA GLU A 287 -29.66 -0.43 23.59
C GLU A 287 -30.48 -1.08 22.48
N VAL A 288 -29.87 -1.35 21.32
CA VAL A 288 -30.53 -2.05 20.20
C VAL A 288 -30.96 -3.46 20.59
N ALA A 289 -30.19 -4.18 21.40
CA ALA A 289 -30.57 -5.52 21.87
C ALA A 289 -31.80 -5.51 22.78
N LYS A 290 -32.02 -4.43 23.54
CA LYS A 290 -33.14 -4.27 24.49
C LYS A 290 -34.38 -3.66 23.84
N ASP A 291 -34.23 -3.07 22.67
CA ASP A 291 -35.33 -2.47 21.93
C ASP A 291 -36.33 -3.53 21.43
N SER A 292 -37.61 -3.33 21.74
CA SER A 292 -38.71 -4.16 21.27
C SER A 292 -39.44 -3.56 20.06
N THR A 293 -39.05 -2.36 19.61
CA THR A 293 -39.70 -1.63 18.51
C THR A 293 -39.21 -2.04 17.12
N GLY A 294 -38.22 -2.93 17.04
CA GLY A 294 -37.75 -3.55 15.80
C GLY A 294 -36.55 -2.84 15.17
N VAL A 295 -35.84 -1.98 15.92
CA VAL A 295 -34.66 -1.25 15.46
C VAL A 295 -33.58 -2.19 14.91
N PHE A 296 -33.34 -3.32 15.58
CA PHE A 296 -32.37 -4.32 15.12
C PHE A 296 -32.68 -4.79 13.70
N SER A 297 -33.94 -5.18 13.42
CA SER A 297 -34.34 -5.67 12.09
C SER A 297 -34.13 -4.64 10.99
N GLN A 298 -34.28 -3.34 11.29
CA GLN A 298 -34.03 -2.25 10.34
C GLN A 298 -32.54 -2.07 10.04
N LEU A 299 -31.67 -2.32 11.02
CA LEU A 299 -30.22 -2.14 10.91
C LEU A 299 -29.48 -3.34 10.33
N VAL A 300 -30.05 -4.56 10.43
CA VAL A 300 -29.41 -5.81 10.00
C VAL A 300 -28.79 -5.74 8.58
N PRO A 301 -29.46 -5.21 7.54
CA PRO A 301 -28.87 -5.11 6.21
C PRO A 301 -27.60 -4.25 6.16
N ASP A 302 -27.55 -3.19 6.97
CA ASP A 302 -26.42 -2.26 7.05
C ASP A 302 -25.28 -2.88 7.87
N LEU A 303 -25.59 -3.62 8.94
CA LEU A 303 -24.60 -4.24 9.83
C LEU A 303 -23.73 -5.32 9.15
N VAL A 304 -24.29 -6.03 8.16
CA VAL A 304 -23.58 -7.11 7.43
C VAL A 304 -22.87 -6.65 6.16
N ARG A 305 -23.00 -5.36 5.80
CA ARG A 305 -22.40 -4.75 4.59
C ARG A 305 -21.47 -3.59 4.93
N GLY A 306 -21.78 -2.84 5.99
CA GLY A 306 -21.08 -1.62 6.36
C GLY A 306 -19.60 -1.89 6.61
N ARG A 307 -18.74 -0.92 6.30
CA ARG A 307 -17.30 -1.00 6.55
C ARG A 307 -16.83 -0.09 7.69
N GLY A 308 -17.77 0.31 8.54
CA GLY A 308 -17.48 1.09 9.73
C GLY A 308 -16.59 0.32 10.71
N ALA A 309 -15.54 0.98 11.20
CA ALA A 309 -14.53 0.37 12.09
C ALA A 309 -15.07 -0.06 13.47
N ARG A 310 -16.32 0.30 13.79
CA ARG A 310 -16.94 0.11 15.12
C ARG A 310 -17.97 -1.02 15.16
N LEU A 311 -18.11 -1.80 14.09
CA LEU A 311 -18.99 -2.97 14.04
C LEU A 311 -18.66 -4.02 15.12
N GLY A 312 -17.37 -4.24 15.39
CA GLY A 312 -16.91 -5.16 16.42
C GLY A 312 -17.41 -4.76 17.82
N PRO A 313 -17.04 -3.58 18.34
CA PRO A 313 -17.56 -3.06 19.60
C PRO A 313 -19.09 -3.07 19.69
N PHE A 314 -19.80 -2.64 18.63
CA PHE A 314 -21.27 -2.72 18.62
C PHE A 314 -21.79 -4.15 18.78
N GLY A 315 -21.17 -5.13 18.10
CA GLY A 315 -21.51 -6.55 18.25
C GLY A 315 -21.30 -7.08 19.66
N ILE A 316 -20.26 -6.64 20.36
CA ILE A 316 -20.00 -7.00 21.77
C ILE A 316 -21.17 -6.55 22.66
N GLY A 317 -21.59 -5.29 22.51
CA GLY A 317 -22.74 -4.74 23.22
C GLY A 317 -24.04 -5.51 22.95
N LEU A 318 -24.29 -5.79 21.67
CA LEU A 318 -25.47 -6.52 21.21
C LEU A 318 -25.55 -7.92 21.85
N ALA A 319 -24.46 -8.69 21.83
CA ALA A 319 -24.41 -10.04 22.41
C ALA A 319 -24.63 -10.07 23.93
N ARG A 320 -24.07 -9.08 24.64
CA ARG A 320 -24.16 -9.00 26.10
C ARG A 320 -25.58 -8.75 26.57
N ALA A 321 -26.29 -7.84 25.90
CA ALA A 321 -27.63 -7.40 26.29
C ALA A 321 -28.77 -8.19 25.65
N ALA A 322 -28.49 -9.03 24.63
CA ALA A 322 -29.46 -9.88 23.97
C ALA A 322 -30.18 -10.84 24.93
N SER A 323 -31.51 -10.86 24.88
CA SER A 323 -32.33 -11.85 25.60
C SER A 323 -32.33 -13.21 24.90
N ASP A 324 -32.38 -13.22 23.57
CA ASP A 324 -32.29 -14.42 22.73
C ASP A 324 -31.07 -14.30 21.82
N ARG A 325 -29.95 -14.84 22.31
CA ARG A 325 -28.64 -14.70 21.68
C ARG A 325 -28.52 -15.52 20.39
N GLU A 326 -29.20 -16.66 20.33
CA GLU A 326 -29.18 -17.54 19.17
C GLU A 326 -30.03 -16.96 18.04
N ALA A 327 -31.23 -16.44 18.32
CA ALA A 327 -32.08 -15.84 17.30
C ALA A 327 -31.44 -14.61 16.64
N ILE A 328 -30.72 -13.77 17.39
CA ILE A 328 -29.98 -12.62 16.83
C ILE A 328 -28.85 -13.11 15.92
N TRP A 329 -28.08 -14.11 16.34
CA TRP A 329 -27.03 -14.70 15.50
C TRP A 329 -27.59 -15.23 14.19
N GLN A 330 -28.66 -16.04 14.24
CA GLN A 330 -29.27 -16.61 13.04
C GLN A 330 -29.80 -15.53 12.08
N LYS A 331 -30.37 -14.43 12.60
CA LYS A 331 -30.78 -13.28 11.78
C LYS A 331 -29.60 -12.61 11.07
N LEU A 332 -28.46 -12.43 11.76
CA LEU A 332 -27.26 -11.87 11.14
C LEU A 332 -26.68 -12.80 10.07
N VAL A 333 -26.60 -14.10 10.34
CA VAL A 333 -26.10 -15.10 9.37
C VAL A 333 -27.00 -15.15 8.13
N ALA A 334 -28.33 -15.18 8.32
CA ALA A 334 -29.28 -15.16 7.21
C ALA A 334 -29.14 -13.88 6.36
N ALA A 335 -28.95 -12.73 6.99
CA ALA A 335 -28.77 -11.46 6.28
C ALA A 335 -27.43 -11.37 5.53
N LEU A 336 -26.36 -11.94 6.10
CA LEU A 336 -25.05 -12.02 5.47
C LEU A 336 -25.06 -12.88 4.20
N ALA A 337 -25.96 -13.87 4.12
CA ALA A 337 -26.09 -14.73 2.95
C ALA A 337 -26.72 -14.04 1.72
N VAL A 338 -27.42 -12.91 1.92
CA VAL A 338 -28.15 -12.19 0.86
C VAL A 338 -27.23 -11.45 -0.13
N PRO A 339 -26.28 -10.60 0.31
CA PRO A 339 -25.40 -9.89 -0.63
C PRO A 339 -24.38 -10.82 -1.31
N PRO A 340 -23.85 -10.41 -2.48
CA PRO A 340 -22.66 -11.01 -3.07
C PRO A 340 -21.46 -10.99 -2.11
N GLU A 341 -20.53 -11.93 -2.28
CA GLU A 341 -19.43 -12.16 -1.32
C GLU A 341 -18.54 -10.92 -1.11
N GLU A 342 -18.26 -10.16 -2.16
CA GLU A 342 -17.42 -8.96 -2.14
C GLU A 342 -18.02 -7.79 -1.35
N HIS A 343 -19.34 -7.85 -1.07
CA HIS A 343 -20.08 -6.86 -0.29
C HIS A 343 -20.35 -7.33 1.16
N ARG A 344 -19.93 -8.53 1.53
CA ARG A 344 -20.13 -9.08 2.89
C ARG A 344 -19.10 -8.52 3.87
N ASN A 345 -19.53 -8.23 5.09
CA ASN A 345 -18.66 -7.87 6.20
C ASN A 345 -19.04 -8.68 7.46
N VAL A 346 -18.07 -9.39 8.03
CA VAL A 346 -18.24 -10.24 9.23
C VAL A 346 -17.88 -9.53 10.54
N GLY A 347 -17.53 -8.25 10.52
CA GLY A 347 -17.11 -7.49 11.70
C GLY A 347 -18.15 -7.48 12.83
N ILE A 348 -19.44 -7.45 12.47
CA ILE A 348 -20.54 -7.56 13.46
C ILE A 348 -20.56 -8.93 14.13
N LEU A 349 -20.42 -10.02 13.36
CA LEU A 349 -20.41 -11.39 13.86
C LEU A 349 -19.17 -11.65 14.73
N TYR A 350 -18.01 -11.12 14.31
CA TYR A 350 -16.77 -11.15 15.08
C TYR A 350 -16.96 -10.50 16.46
N GLY A 351 -17.52 -9.28 16.49
CA GLY A 351 -17.84 -8.59 17.75
C GLY A 351 -18.83 -9.35 18.62
N TYR A 352 -19.86 -9.92 17.99
CA TYR A 352 -20.89 -10.69 18.67
C TYR A 352 -20.31 -11.93 19.38
N LEU A 353 -19.47 -12.72 18.70
CA LEU A 353 -18.76 -13.85 19.30
C LEU A 353 -17.85 -13.41 20.45
N ASN A 354 -17.13 -12.29 20.31
CA ASN A 354 -16.31 -11.75 21.40
C ASN A 354 -17.13 -11.39 22.65
N GLY A 355 -18.33 -10.82 22.44
CA GLY A 355 -19.29 -10.55 23.52
C GLY A 355 -19.78 -11.83 24.17
N LEU A 356 -20.19 -12.83 23.37
CA LEU A 356 -20.65 -14.14 23.85
C LEU A 356 -19.57 -14.88 24.64
N ALA A 357 -18.31 -14.85 24.22
CA ALA A 357 -17.23 -15.53 24.92
C ALA A 357 -17.11 -15.13 26.41
N LYS A 358 -17.58 -13.92 26.77
CA LYS A 358 -17.57 -13.42 28.15
C LYS A 358 -18.87 -13.70 28.90
N THR A 359 -20.02 -13.77 28.22
CA THR A 359 -21.34 -13.91 28.86
C THR A 359 -21.96 -15.29 28.75
N ASP A 360 -21.70 -16.00 27.66
CA ASP A 360 -22.21 -17.33 27.34
C ASP A 360 -21.16 -18.10 26.49
N PRO A 361 -20.07 -18.57 27.12
CA PRO A 361 -19.00 -19.27 26.41
C PRO A 361 -19.46 -20.59 25.79
N VAL A 362 -20.48 -21.24 26.38
CA VAL A 362 -21.02 -22.51 25.87
C VAL A 362 -21.69 -22.27 24.52
N LEU A 363 -22.58 -21.27 24.42
CA LEU A 363 -23.19 -20.91 23.14
C LEU A 363 -22.14 -20.42 22.14
N CYS A 364 -21.19 -19.59 22.57
CA CYS A 364 -20.10 -19.12 21.69
C CYS A 364 -19.37 -20.29 21.01
N ASP A 365 -19.08 -21.35 21.77
CA ASP A 365 -18.44 -22.53 21.25
C ASP A 365 -19.32 -23.31 20.26
N VAL A 366 -20.61 -23.49 20.56
CA VAL A 366 -21.56 -24.14 19.65
C VAL A 366 -21.60 -23.39 18.31
N LEU A 367 -21.71 -22.06 18.34
CA LEU A 367 -21.77 -21.24 17.13
C LEU A 367 -20.47 -21.30 16.32
N LEU A 368 -19.31 -21.38 16.99
CA LEU A 368 -18.02 -21.58 16.32
C LEU A 368 -17.90 -22.98 15.70
N GLU A 369 -18.41 -24.04 16.33
CA GLU A 369 -18.42 -25.39 15.74
C GLU A 369 -19.29 -25.45 14.47
N GLU A 370 -20.43 -24.75 14.46
CA GLU A 370 -21.33 -24.65 13.31
C GLU A 370 -20.72 -23.82 12.17
N ALA A 371 -20.02 -22.73 12.51
CA ALA A 371 -19.41 -21.83 11.54
C ALA A 371 -18.37 -22.52 10.64
N VAL A 372 -17.72 -23.59 11.11
CA VAL A 372 -16.73 -24.35 10.33
C VAL A 372 -17.33 -24.92 9.04
N THR A 373 -18.59 -25.37 9.06
CA THR A 373 -19.23 -26.04 7.92
C THR A 373 -20.38 -25.25 7.31
N ASN A 374 -20.88 -24.21 7.97
CA ASN A 374 -21.96 -23.36 7.47
C ASN A 374 -21.61 -22.74 6.11
N ALA A 375 -22.53 -22.82 5.14
CA ALA A 375 -22.29 -22.37 3.76
C ALA A 375 -21.98 -20.86 3.63
N THR A 376 -22.43 -20.05 4.57
CA THR A 376 -22.21 -18.59 4.57
C THR A 376 -20.96 -18.21 5.37
N LEU A 377 -20.69 -18.91 6.47
CA LEU A 377 -19.64 -18.53 7.43
C LEU A 377 -18.30 -19.23 7.19
N ALA A 378 -18.31 -20.41 6.58
CA ALA A 378 -17.11 -21.25 6.49
C ALA A 378 -15.96 -20.57 5.74
N CYS A 379 -16.24 -19.72 4.75
CA CYS A 379 -15.19 -18.95 4.08
C CYS A 379 -14.53 -17.89 4.97
N TRP A 380 -15.26 -17.40 5.99
CA TRP A 380 -14.78 -16.42 6.97
C TRP A 380 -14.33 -17.04 8.30
N PHE A 381 -14.35 -18.37 8.41
CA PHE A 381 -14.14 -19.06 9.68
C PHE A 381 -12.81 -18.69 10.37
N PRO A 382 -11.65 -18.58 9.68
CA PRO A 382 -10.40 -18.19 10.34
C PRO A 382 -10.52 -16.85 11.06
N VAL A 383 -11.15 -15.86 10.42
CA VAL A 383 -11.41 -14.54 11.01
C VAL A 383 -12.35 -14.65 12.21
N LEU A 384 -13.46 -15.38 12.07
CA LEU A 384 -14.40 -15.57 13.18
C LEU A 384 -13.76 -16.28 14.37
N GLN A 385 -12.87 -17.24 14.16
CA GLN A 385 -12.16 -17.95 15.22
C GLN A 385 -11.22 -17.02 16.01
N THR A 386 -10.68 -15.97 15.39
CA THR A 386 -9.84 -14.97 16.09
C THR A 386 -10.63 -14.03 16.99
N SER A 387 -11.96 -14.05 16.96
CA SER A 387 -12.81 -13.26 17.88
C SER A 387 -12.67 -13.66 19.34
N VAL A 388 -12.14 -14.86 19.60
CA VAL A 388 -11.91 -15.41 20.94
C VAL A 388 -10.45 -15.88 21.07
N PRO A 389 -9.88 -15.92 22.28
CA PRO A 389 -8.53 -16.43 22.49
C PRO A 389 -8.36 -17.84 21.92
N LEU A 390 -7.26 -18.07 21.20
CA LEU A 390 -6.96 -19.39 20.63
C LEU A 390 -6.55 -20.35 21.75
N ASN A 391 -7.12 -21.56 21.73
CA ASN A 391 -6.79 -22.67 22.61
C ASN A 391 -6.77 -23.98 21.79
N GLY A 392 -6.52 -25.13 22.42
CA GLY A 392 -6.48 -26.42 21.71
C GLY A 392 -7.77 -26.75 20.92
N ARG A 393 -8.93 -26.31 21.40
CA ARG A 393 -10.20 -26.46 20.66
C ARG A 393 -10.25 -25.56 19.43
N ALA A 394 -9.80 -24.31 19.55
CA ALA A 394 -9.67 -23.39 18.42
C ALA A 394 -8.75 -23.99 17.35
N VAL A 395 -7.61 -24.56 17.73
CA VAL A 395 -6.68 -25.23 16.80
C VAL A 395 -7.35 -26.42 16.12
N THR A 396 -8.13 -27.21 16.87
CA THR A 396 -8.90 -28.33 16.31
C THR A 396 -9.90 -27.84 15.26
N ARG A 397 -10.63 -26.76 15.53
CA ARG A 397 -11.56 -26.17 14.56
C ARG A 397 -10.84 -25.57 13.35
N LEU A 398 -9.71 -24.89 13.52
CA LEU A 398 -8.88 -24.36 12.42
C LEU A 398 -8.39 -25.48 11.51
N LYS A 399 -7.89 -26.58 12.08
CA LYS A 399 -7.50 -27.77 11.30
C LYS A 399 -8.68 -28.40 10.56
N ARG A 400 -9.84 -28.49 11.20
CA ARG A 400 -11.06 -28.95 10.53
C ARG A 400 -11.44 -28.03 9.37
N SER A 401 -11.36 -26.71 9.54
CA SER A 401 -11.58 -25.74 8.46
C SER A 401 -10.61 -25.94 7.28
N LEU A 402 -9.34 -26.27 7.54
CA LEU A 402 -8.36 -26.64 6.50
C LEU A 402 -8.71 -27.94 5.77
N VAL A 403 -9.34 -28.90 6.46
CA VAL A 403 -9.81 -30.15 5.85
C VAL A 403 -11.05 -29.90 4.98
N GLU A 404 -12.00 -29.10 5.48
CA GLU A 404 -13.21 -28.73 4.73
C GLU A 404 -12.91 -27.90 3.48
N GLY A 405 -11.84 -27.11 3.47
CA GLY A 405 -11.36 -26.38 2.29
C GLY A 405 -12.28 -25.27 1.80
N LYS A 406 -13.23 -24.82 2.63
CA LYS A 406 -14.18 -23.73 2.29
C LYS A 406 -13.60 -22.34 2.53
N ALA A 407 -12.63 -22.23 3.45
CA ALA A 407 -11.91 -20.99 3.71
C ALA A 407 -10.74 -20.82 2.73
N PRO A 408 -10.59 -19.65 2.09
CA PRO A 408 -9.40 -19.37 1.31
C PRO A 408 -8.19 -19.39 2.22
N LEU A 409 -7.07 -19.95 1.75
CA LEU A 409 -5.88 -20.14 2.58
C LEU A 409 -5.24 -18.80 3.01
N GLY A 410 -5.31 -17.78 2.14
CA GLY A 410 -4.94 -16.41 2.52
C GLY A 410 -5.78 -15.84 3.68
N GLY A 411 -7.00 -16.33 3.89
CA GLY A 411 -7.84 -15.93 5.02
C GLY A 411 -7.26 -16.30 6.38
N PHE A 412 -6.35 -17.29 6.46
CA PHE A 412 -5.67 -17.66 7.70
C PHE A 412 -4.59 -16.67 8.13
N GLU A 413 -4.17 -15.75 7.25
CA GLU A 413 -3.21 -14.68 7.60
C GLU A 413 -3.71 -13.78 8.73
N CYS A 414 -5.02 -13.74 9.00
CA CYS A 414 -5.59 -13.03 10.14
C CYS A 414 -5.00 -13.49 11.49
N LEU A 415 -4.48 -14.72 11.58
CA LEU A 415 -3.83 -15.27 12.76
C LEU A 415 -2.47 -14.61 13.07
N SER A 416 -1.86 -13.93 12.09
CA SER A 416 -0.58 -13.23 12.26
C SER A 416 -0.74 -11.89 13.01
N GLY A 417 -1.95 -11.33 13.04
CA GLY A 417 -2.26 -10.05 13.67
C GLY A 417 -2.66 -10.17 15.14
N GLY A 418 -2.57 -9.04 15.87
CA GLY A 418 -3.19 -8.89 17.19
C GLY A 418 -2.70 -9.83 18.29
N ARG A 419 -1.52 -10.45 18.11
CA ARG A 419 -0.96 -11.45 19.04
C ARG A 419 -1.86 -12.67 19.24
N ALA A 420 -2.68 -13.02 18.23
CA ALA A 420 -3.70 -14.07 18.34
C ALA A 420 -3.13 -15.44 18.72
N THR A 421 -1.90 -15.75 18.31
CA THR A 421 -1.22 -17.03 18.58
C THR A 421 -0.47 -17.09 19.90
N ASP A 422 -0.36 -15.98 20.66
CA ASP A 422 0.37 -15.94 21.93
C ASP A 422 -0.12 -16.94 22.99
N PRO A 423 -1.44 -17.23 23.10
CA PRO A 423 -1.94 -18.19 24.08
C PRO A 423 -1.64 -19.66 23.74
N LEU A 424 -1.25 -19.97 22.50
CA LEU A 424 -0.98 -21.35 22.07
C LEU A 424 0.42 -21.79 22.49
N SER A 425 0.55 -23.06 22.85
CA SER A 425 1.87 -23.68 23.01
C SER A 425 2.61 -23.77 21.67
N GLY A 426 3.95 -23.83 21.73
CA GLY A 426 4.77 -24.02 20.54
C GLY A 426 4.43 -25.30 19.78
N ALA A 427 4.10 -26.38 20.49
CA ALA A 427 3.70 -27.66 19.89
C ALA A 427 2.37 -27.56 19.10
N GLU A 428 1.33 -26.95 19.69
CA GLU A 428 0.02 -26.78 19.04
C GLU A 428 0.12 -25.91 17.78
N LEU A 429 0.85 -24.79 17.89
CA LEU A 429 1.05 -23.89 16.76
C LEU A 429 1.91 -24.53 15.67
N ALA A 430 3.02 -25.19 16.02
CA ALA A 430 3.88 -25.90 15.07
C ALA A 430 3.11 -26.95 14.25
N ASP A 431 2.29 -27.77 14.92
CA ASP A 431 1.46 -28.79 14.29
C ASP A 431 0.40 -28.18 13.35
N PHE A 432 -0.22 -27.05 13.73
CA PHE A 432 -1.10 -26.31 12.84
C PHE A 432 -0.38 -25.73 11.61
N LEU A 433 0.79 -25.11 11.80
CA LEU A 433 1.57 -24.51 10.72
C LEU A 433 2.02 -25.55 9.68
N ARG A 434 2.42 -26.75 10.13
CA ARG A 434 2.73 -27.87 9.23
C ARG A 434 1.52 -28.29 8.40
N ALA A 435 0.36 -28.42 9.04
CA ALA A 435 -0.88 -28.79 8.35
C ALA A 435 -1.31 -27.73 7.32
N LEU A 436 -1.10 -26.45 7.63
CA LEU A 436 -1.36 -25.33 6.74
C LEU A 436 -0.39 -25.32 5.55
N ALA A 437 0.91 -25.42 5.81
CA ALA A 437 1.95 -25.40 4.77
C ALA A 437 1.91 -26.62 3.83
N ALA A 438 1.33 -27.73 4.27
CA ALA A 438 1.10 -28.91 3.42
C ALA A 438 0.03 -28.69 2.34
N LYS A 439 -0.77 -27.62 2.42
CA LYS A 439 -1.77 -27.28 1.40
C LYS A 439 -1.13 -26.43 0.28
N PRO A 440 -1.54 -26.60 -0.99
CA PRO A 440 -1.15 -25.69 -2.07
C PRO A 440 -1.51 -24.25 -1.69
N GLU A 441 -0.60 -23.29 -1.83
CA GLU A 441 -0.78 -21.88 -1.41
C GLU A 441 -0.87 -21.64 0.11
N GLY A 442 -0.74 -22.67 0.96
CA GLY A 442 -0.73 -22.52 2.42
C GLY A 442 0.61 -22.07 3.02
N PHE A 443 1.69 -22.12 2.22
CA PHE A 443 3.04 -21.77 2.66
C PHE A 443 3.17 -20.31 3.13
N GLY A 444 2.68 -19.36 2.32
CA GLY A 444 2.76 -17.93 2.63
C GLY A 444 2.10 -17.57 3.96
N PRO A 445 0.82 -17.94 4.18
CA PRO A 445 0.15 -17.75 5.45
C PRO A 445 0.89 -18.40 6.65
N ALA A 446 1.43 -19.61 6.48
CA ALA A 446 2.17 -20.28 7.55
C ALA A 446 3.46 -19.53 7.94
N VAL A 447 4.23 -19.07 6.96
CA VAL A 447 5.44 -18.26 7.16
C VAL A 447 5.10 -16.95 7.86
N GLN A 448 4.04 -16.26 7.43
CA GLN A 448 3.62 -15.00 8.03
C GLN A 448 3.20 -15.16 9.50
N ILE A 449 2.42 -16.20 9.82
CA ILE A 449 1.98 -16.49 11.20
C ILE A 449 3.18 -16.78 12.10
N LEU A 450 4.12 -17.63 11.66
CA LEU A 450 5.30 -17.95 12.46
C LEU A 450 6.20 -16.73 12.69
N SER A 451 6.45 -15.95 11.63
CA SER A 451 7.22 -14.71 11.70
C SER A 451 6.65 -13.75 12.75
N MET A 452 5.33 -13.54 12.74
CA MET A 452 4.69 -12.67 13.73
C MET A 452 4.68 -13.24 15.15
N ARG A 453 4.60 -14.57 15.32
CA ARG A 453 4.78 -15.20 16.64
C ARG A 453 6.19 -14.96 17.18
N ILE A 454 7.22 -15.11 16.34
CA ILE A 454 8.62 -14.84 16.70
C ILE A 454 8.80 -13.38 17.11
N HIS A 455 8.19 -12.45 16.36
CA HIS A 455 8.22 -11.02 16.70
C HIS A 455 7.58 -10.75 18.07
N SER A 456 6.40 -11.32 18.32
CA SER A 456 5.70 -11.21 19.62
C SER A 456 6.54 -11.77 20.78
N ASP A 457 7.22 -12.90 20.57
CA ASP A 457 8.12 -13.48 21.58
C ASP A 457 9.31 -12.56 21.86
N LYS A 458 9.92 -11.97 20.83
CA LYS A 458 11.01 -10.98 20.99
C LYS A 458 10.55 -9.76 21.78
N ASP A 459 9.40 -9.19 21.45
CA ASP A 459 8.83 -8.03 22.16
C ASP A 459 8.52 -8.36 23.62
N ALA A 460 8.00 -9.56 23.87
CA ALA A 460 7.74 -10.07 25.22
C ALA A 460 9.01 -10.56 25.95
N LYS A 461 10.20 -10.48 25.31
CA LYS A 461 11.48 -11.02 25.81
C LYS A 461 11.40 -12.51 26.19
N ARG A 462 10.57 -13.28 25.46
CA ARG A 462 10.45 -14.73 25.56
C ARG A 462 11.37 -15.39 24.54
N THR A 463 11.94 -16.54 24.91
CA THR A 463 12.66 -17.38 23.96
C THR A 463 11.67 -18.16 23.11
N THR A 464 11.92 -18.24 21.80
CA THR A 464 11.12 -19.08 20.90
C THR A 464 11.24 -20.56 21.28
N GLU A 465 10.10 -21.24 21.37
CA GLU A 465 10.01 -22.65 21.78
C GLU A 465 10.68 -23.59 20.76
N PRO A 466 11.32 -24.70 21.20
CA PRO A 466 12.03 -25.64 20.32
C PRO A 466 11.17 -26.22 19.18
N GLU A 467 9.89 -26.48 19.45
CA GLU A 467 8.94 -27.01 18.47
C GLU A 467 8.66 -26.01 17.34
N LEU A 468 8.66 -24.71 17.64
CA LEU A 468 8.54 -23.63 16.65
C LEU A 468 9.84 -23.44 15.87
N ILE A 469 10.99 -23.65 16.51
CA ILE A 469 12.29 -23.65 15.82
C ILE A 469 12.35 -24.79 14.79
N GLU A 470 11.93 -26.00 15.17
CA GLU A 470 11.82 -27.13 14.24
C GLU A 470 10.83 -26.84 13.10
N ALA A 471 9.62 -26.36 13.41
CA ALA A 471 8.66 -25.99 12.38
C ALA A 471 9.21 -24.91 11.43
N GLY A 472 9.94 -23.91 11.95
CA GLY A 472 10.60 -22.91 11.12
C GLY A 472 11.65 -23.49 10.17
N ARG A 473 12.44 -24.46 10.65
CA ARG A 473 13.39 -25.21 9.79
C ARG A 473 12.69 -25.99 8.70
N GLU A 474 11.61 -26.68 9.04
CA GLU A 474 10.79 -27.44 8.10
C GLU A 474 10.15 -26.53 7.04
N LEU A 475 9.60 -25.38 7.44
CA LEU A 475 9.04 -24.39 6.52
C LEU A 475 10.12 -23.87 5.56
N VAL A 476 11.27 -23.42 6.08
CA VAL A 476 12.37 -22.94 5.23
C VAL A 476 12.90 -24.08 4.34
N ALA A 477 12.95 -25.32 4.82
CA ALA A 477 13.28 -26.48 3.98
C ALA A 477 12.20 -26.80 2.93
N GLY A 478 10.93 -26.49 3.18
CA GLY A 478 9.81 -26.71 2.26
C GLY A 478 9.64 -25.63 1.19
N MET A 479 10.34 -24.50 1.29
CA MET A 479 10.11 -23.35 0.42
C MET A 479 10.36 -23.64 -1.07
N SER A 480 9.56 -23.00 -1.92
CA SER A 480 9.78 -22.89 -3.36
C SER A 480 10.13 -21.44 -3.74
N TYR A 481 10.63 -21.26 -4.96
CA TYR A 481 11.03 -19.95 -5.48
C TYR A 481 10.20 -19.62 -6.72
N ASP A 482 9.71 -18.39 -6.81
CA ASP A 482 8.92 -17.88 -7.94
C ASP A 482 9.35 -16.44 -8.29
N LYS A 483 9.00 -15.96 -9.49
CA LYS A 483 9.28 -14.59 -9.92
C LYS A 483 8.32 -13.57 -9.31
N ASN A 484 7.13 -13.98 -8.91
CA ASN A 484 6.08 -13.09 -8.42
C ASN A 484 6.02 -13.02 -6.88
N ASP A 485 6.95 -13.68 -6.19
CA ASP A 485 6.98 -13.78 -4.73
C ASP A 485 7.93 -12.74 -4.12
N ASP A 486 7.44 -11.51 -3.97
CA ASP A 486 8.12 -10.40 -3.26
C ASP A 486 7.63 -10.25 -1.80
N ARG A 487 6.55 -10.95 -1.42
CA ARG A 487 5.82 -10.67 -0.17
C ARG A 487 6.36 -11.36 1.06
N GLN A 488 7.18 -12.40 0.90
CA GLN A 488 7.60 -13.27 2.01
C GLN A 488 9.03 -13.03 2.50
N ASP A 489 9.84 -12.20 1.82
CA ASP A 489 11.27 -12.06 2.10
C ASP A 489 11.56 -11.61 3.54
N TYR A 490 10.82 -10.62 4.04
CA TYR A 490 10.93 -10.16 5.43
C TYR A 490 10.55 -11.25 6.45
N SER A 491 9.50 -12.02 6.17
CA SER A 491 9.04 -13.08 7.08
C SER A 491 9.99 -14.28 7.08
N LEU A 492 10.54 -14.64 5.92
CA LEU A 492 11.57 -15.66 5.79
C LEU A 492 12.86 -15.25 6.51
N ARG A 493 13.32 -14.01 6.35
CA ARG A 493 14.45 -13.44 7.11
C ARG A 493 14.25 -13.63 8.61
N THR A 494 13.07 -13.27 9.12
CA THR A 494 12.74 -13.36 10.56
C THR A 494 12.82 -14.80 11.07
N ILE A 495 12.32 -15.76 10.29
CA ILE A 495 12.40 -17.19 10.63
C ILE A 495 13.85 -17.68 10.57
N VAL A 496 14.63 -17.29 9.57
CA VAL A 496 16.04 -17.70 9.43
C VAL A 496 16.88 -17.24 10.62
N ASP A 497 16.76 -15.96 11.01
CA ASP A 497 17.52 -15.35 12.10
C ASP A 497 17.33 -16.11 13.44
N VAL A 498 16.21 -16.80 13.63
CA VAL A 498 15.89 -17.55 14.87
C VAL A 498 16.06 -19.05 14.72
N CYS A 499 15.62 -19.63 13.61
CA CYS A 499 15.45 -21.09 13.49
C CYS A 499 16.67 -21.81 12.90
N LEU A 500 17.54 -21.11 12.16
CA LEU A 500 18.67 -21.75 11.46
C LEU A 500 20.00 -21.75 12.24
N GLY A 501 19.97 -21.63 13.57
CA GLY A 501 21.16 -21.85 14.40
C GLY A 501 21.59 -23.32 14.49
N GLY A 502 22.88 -23.54 14.76
CA GLY A 502 23.47 -24.88 15.02
C GLY A 502 23.69 -25.73 13.76
N GLU A 503 24.14 -26.98 13.94
CA GLU A 503 24.52 -27.88 12.82
C GLU A 503 23.33 -28.23 11.91
N VAL A 504 22.17 -28.52 12.51
CA VAL A 504 20.94 -28.83 11.76
C VAL A 504 20.53 -27.65 10.90
N GLY A 505 20.56 -26.44 11.47
CA GLY A 505 20.29 -25.20 10.74
C GLY A 505 21.25 -24.98 9.57
N GLY A 506 22.54 -25.30 9.75
CA GLY A 506 23.55 -25.27 8.68
C GLY A 506 23.23 -26.19 7.50
N SER A 507 22.75 -27.42 7.77
CA SER A 507 22.34 -28.37 6.73
C SER A 507 21.14 -27.87 5.93
N VAL A 508 20.12 -27.33 6.62
CA VAL A 508 18.94 -26.73 5.99
C VAL A 508 19.34 -25.52 5.14
N ALA A 509 20.13 -24.60 5.72
CA ALA A 509 20.61 -23.40 5.04
C ALA A 509 21.38 -23.76 3.75
N LYS A 510 22.28 -24.74 3.80
CA LYS A 510 23.03 -25.22 2.63
C LYS A 510 22.12 -25.77 1.54
N THR A 511 21.13 -26.59 1.92
CA THR A 511 20.17 -27.19 0.98
C THR A 511 19.31 -26.13 0.29
N VAL A 512 18.82 -25.18 1.06
CA VAL A 512 17.93 -24.12 0.59
C VAL A 512 18.67 -23.15 -0.31
N ALA A 513 19.89 -22.76 0.06
CA ALA A 513 20.79 -21.95 -0.76
C ALA A 513 21.15 -22.63 -2.10
N GLY A 514 21.40 -23.94 -2.09
CA GLY A 514 21.63 -24.69 -3.33
C GLY A 514 20.43 -24.65 -4.27
N ARG A 515 19.21 -24.80 -3.73
CA ARG A 515 17.96 -24.68 -4.52
C ARG A 515 17.72 -23.25 -5.00
N PHE A 516 18.00 -22.24 -4.19
CA PHE A 516 17.92 -20.84 -4.58
C PHE A 516 18.82 -20.57 -5.79
N LYS A 517 20.09 -20.97 -5.69
CA LYS A 517 21.08 -20.84 -6.76
C LYS A 517 20.59 -21.49 -8.06
N ALA A 518 20.09 -22.73 -7.97
CA ALA A 518 19.52 -23.43 -9.12
C ALA A 518 18.28 -22.74 -9.70
N ALA A 519 17.41 -22.17 -8.86
CA ALA A 519 16.21 -21.46 -9.28
C ALA A 519 16.55 -20.15 -10.03
N VAL A 520 17.52 -19.38 -9.54
CA VAL A 520 18.04 -18.18 -10.21
C VAL A 520 18.68 -18.56 -11.55
N GLY A 521 19.54 -19.59 -11.57
CA GLY A 521 20.18 -20.05 -12.80
C GLY A 521 19.23 -20.62 -13.86
N GLY A 522 18.11 -21.19 -13.41
CA GLY A 522 17.02 -21.65 -14.27
C GLY A 522 16.01 -20.57 -14.64
N TYR A 523 16.26 -19.30 -14.29
CA TYR A 523 15.33 -18.17 -14.48
C TYR A 523 13.91 -18.45 -13.92
N LYS A 524 13.82 -19.16 -12.79
CA LYS A 524 12.55 -19.39 -12.06
C LYS A 524 12.31 -18.37 -10.95
N ALA A 525 13.35 -17.67 -10.53
CA ALA A 525 13.29 -16.61 -9.52
C ALA A 525 14.28 -15.51 -9.85
N TYR A 526 13.98 -14.30 -9.39
CA TYR A 526 14.89 -13.17 -9.44
C TYR A 526 15.62 -13.05 -8.11
N ALA A 527 16.95 -12.99 -8.14
CA ALA A 527 17.76 -13.02 -6.92
C ALA A 527 17.45 -11.82 -6.00
N PHE A 528 17.18 -10.65 -6.59
CA PHE A 528 16.86 -9.41 -5.86
C PHE A 528 15.53 -9.44 -5.10
N HIS A 529 14.59 -10.36 -5.39
CA HIS A 529 13.37 -10.52 -4.58
C HIS A 529 13.62 -11.21 -3.23
N TYR A 530 14.80 -11.78 -3.03
CA TYR A 530 15.16 -12.58 -1.84
C TYR A 530 16.38 -12.00 -1.11
N ASP A 531 16.62 -10.68 -1.20
CA ASP A 531 17.84 -10.08 -0.69
C ASP A 531 17.99 -10.22 0.83
N GLN A 532 16.91 -9.99 1.59
CA GLN A 532 16.98 -10.08 3.06
C GLN A 532 17.04 -11.53 3.53
N PHE A 533 16.36 -12.44 2.84
CA PHE A 533 16.45 -13.87 3.09
C PHE A 533 17.88 -14.38 2.90
N VAL A 534 18.53 -14.04 1.77
CA VAL A 534 19.91 -14.46 1.49
C VAL A 534 20.88 -13.84 2.50
N GLN A 535 20.71 -12.57 2.85
CA GLN A 535 21.49 -11.93 3.93
C GLN A 535 21.36 -12.67 5.27
N ALA A 536 20.13 -13.04 5.66
CA ALA A 536 19.89 -13.78 6.89
C ALA A 536 20.57 -15.15 6.87
N LEU A 537 20.55 -15.85 5.73
CA LEU A 537 21.24 -17.13 5.56
C LEU A 537 22.76 -16.99 5.76
N PHE A 538 23.40 -15.99 5.15
CA PHE A 538 24.83 -15.73 5.33
C PHE A 538 25.18 -15.36 6.77
N ARG A 539 24.32 -14.58 7.44
CA ARG A 539 24.49 -14.22 8.85
C ARG A 539 24.39 -15.44 9.77
N ALA A 540 23.38 -16.29 9.56
CA ALA A 540 23.10 -17.42 10.44
C ALA A 540 24.12 -18.56 10.25
N GLN A 541 24.52 -18.86 9.01
CA GLN A 541 25.31 -20.05 8.67
C GLN A 541 26.41 -19.77 7.63
N PRO A 542 27.35 -18.84 7.91
CA PRO A 542 28.28 -18.30 6.91
C PRO A 542 29.13 -19.38 6.23
N ARG A 543 29.72 -20.31 6.99
CA ARG A 543 30.56 -21.39 6.43
C ARG A 543 29.78 -22.32 5.49
N ALA A 544 28.53 -22.65 5.86
CA ALA A 544 27.69 -23.52 5.05
C ALA A 544 27.22 -22.83 3.77
N LEU A 545 26.94 -21.52 3.85
CA LEU A 545 26.55 -20.70 2.71
C LEU A 545 27.71 -20.47 1.73
N LEU A 546 28.93 -20.25 2.23
CA LEU A 546 30.13 -20.19 1.39
C LEU A 546 30.28 -21.46 0.55
N ASP A 547 30.10 -22.64 1.14
CA ASP A 547 30.12 -23.91 0.40
C ASP A 547 28.95 -24.06 -0.58
N ALA A 548 27.76 -23.62 -0.20
CA ALA A 548 26.56 -23.76 -1.02
C ALA A 548 26.64 -22.88 -2.28
N PHE A 549 27.01 -21.61 -2.12
CA PHE A 549 27.11 -20.65 -3.22
C PHE A 549 28.36 -20.90 -4.06
N PHE A 550 29.52 -21.07 -3.42
CA PHE A 550 30.84 -21.02 -4.08
C PHE A 550 31.58 -22.37 -4.10
N GLY A 551 30.94 -23.46 -3.68
CA GLY A 551 31.43 -24.83 -3.88
C GLY A 551 30.97 -25.47 -5.20
N GLY A 552 31.34 -26.73 -5.42
CA GLY A 552 30.97 -27.48 -6.62
C GLY A 552 31.91 -27.26 -7.81
N GLY A 553 31.43 -27.51 -9.03
CA GLY A 553 32.19 -27.28 -10.27
C GLY A 553 32.18 -25.83 -10.71
N GLU A 554 32.97 -25.47 -11.73
CA GLU A 554 33.10 -24.09 -12.22
C GLU A 554 31.76 -23.43 -12.56
N LYS A 555 30.86 -24.15 -13.24
CA LYS A 555 29.51 -23.65 -13.57
C LYS A 555 28.69 -23.32 -12.33
N ASP A 556 28.73 -24.18 -11.31
CA ASP A 556 27.98 -23.98 -10.06
C ASP A 556 28.50 -22.81 -9.25
N ARG A 557 29.83 -22.59 -9.29
CA ARG A 557 30.51 -21.49 -8.62
C ARG A 557 30.17 -20.15 -9.27
N ASN A 558 30.26 -20.09 -10.60
CA ASN A 558 29.92 -18.88 -11.37
C ASN A 558 28.44 -18.50 -11.20
N LEU A 559 27.56 -19.49 -11.07
CA LEU A 559 26.15 -19.24 -10.78
C LEU A 559 25.93 -18.62 -9.39
N GLY A 560 26.75 -19.01 -8.40
CA GLY A 560 26.70 -18.43 -7.06
C GLY A 560 27.17 -16.98 -7.04
N VAL A 561 28.26 -16.68 -7.77
CA VAL A 561 28.74 -15.30 -7.95
C VAL A 561 27.67 -14.45 -8.62
N ARG A 562 27.09 -14.92 -9.73
CA ARG A 562 26.04 -14.22 -10.45
C ARG A 562 24.81 -13.94 -9.57
N ALA A 563 24.38 -14.89 -8.75
CA ALA A 563 23.24 -14.68 -7.85
C ALA A 563 23.50 -13.56 -6.82
N VAL A 564 24.74 -13.42 -6.34
CA VAL A 564 25.13 -12.32 -5.44
C VAL A 564 25.22 -11.00 -6.21
N GLU A 565 25.78 -11.00 -7.42
CA GLU A 565 25.84 -9.81 -8.29
C GLU A 565 24.45 -9.30 -8.64
N ASP A 566 23.52 -10.20 -8.98
CA ASP A 566 22.12 -9.89 -9.30
C ASP A 566 21.41 -9.17 -8.14
N ILE A 567 21.66 -9.59 -6.88
CA ILE A 567 21.17 -8.89 -5.68
C ILE A 567 21.82 -7.51 -5.56
N CYS A 568 23.13 -7.45 -5.78
CA CYS A 568 23.93 -6.24 -5.62
C CYS A 568 23.61 -5.12 -6.62
N HIS A 569 22.85 -5.38 -7.68
CA HIS A 569 22.38 -4.35 -8.60
C HIS A 569 21.37 -3.39 -7.97
N ILE A 570 20.57 -3.86 -7.00
CA ILE A 570 19.48 -3.09 -6.41
C ILE A 570 19.62 -2.99 -4.88
N HIS A 571 20.16 -4.01 -4.22
CA HIS A 571 20.17 -4.14 -2.76
C HIS A 571 21.59 -4.30 -2.20
N GLU A 572 21.79 -4.17 -0.88
CA GLU A 572 23.09 -4.37 -0.21
C GLU A 572 23.72 -5.74 -0.48
N ASN A 573 25.04 -5.83 -0.32
CA ASN A 573 25.77 -7.05 -0.64
C ASN A 573 25.58 -8.09 0.48
N PRO A 574 25.01 -9.29 0.19
CA PRO A 574 24.78 -10.30 1.21
C PRO A 574 26.07 -10.84 1.85
N MET A 575 27.22 -10.73 1.16
CA MET A 575 28.52 -11.12 1.69
C MET A 575 29.00 -10.23 2.84
N ASP A 576 28.45 -9.03 3.01
CA ASP A 576 28.79 -8.14 4.14
C ASP A 576 28.36 -8.73 5.50
N GLN A 577 27.48 -9.74 5.49
CA GLN A 577 27.05 -10.45 6.70
C GLN A 577 28.07 -11.50 7.16
N VAL A 578 29.09 -11.81 6.35
CA VAL A 578 30.10 -12.84 6.64
C VAL A 578 31.35 -12.20 7.27
N PRO A 579 31.85 -12.67 8.42
CA PRO A 579 33.08 -12.15 9.00
C PRO A 579 34.29 -12.32 8.06
N ASP A 580 35.07 -11.25 7.87
CA ASP A 580 36.26 -11.23 6.99
C ASP A 580 37.24 -12.39 7.26
N ASP A 581 37.51 -12.70 8.52
CA ASP A 581 38.41 -13.80 8.91
C ASP A 581 37.93 -15.15 8.41
N MET A 582 36.61 -15.35 8.37
CA MET A 582 36.02 -16.58 7.86
C MET A 582 36.12 -16.68 6.34
N VAL A 583 35.93 -15.57 5.63
CA VAL A 583 36.14 -15.53 4.17
C VAL A 583 37.58 -15.88 3.83
N ILE A 584 38.56 -15.30 4.52
CA ILE A 584 39.99 -15.54 4.29
C ILE A 584 40.36 -16.99 4.63
N ALA A 585 39.89 -17.52 5.77
CA ALA A 585 40.13 -18.91 6.16
C ALA A 585 39.52 -19.89 5.13
N TRP A 586 38.30 -19.62 4.67
CA TRP A 586 37.65 -20.42 3.63
C TRP A 586 38.43 -20.37 2.32
N CYS A 587 38.95 -19.21 1.92
CA CYS A 587 39.75 -19.10 0.71
C CYS A 587 41.07 -19.89 0.80
N ALA A 588 41.71 -19.90 1.97
CA ALA A 588 42.98 -20.59 2.17
C ALA A 588 42.92 -22.11 1.97
N GLU A 589 41.76 -22.75 2.14
CA GLU A 589 41.59 -24.20 1.93
C GLU A 589 41.80 -24.64 0.47
N ASP A 590 41.54 -23.75 -0.50
CA ASP A 590 41.77 -23.98 -1.94
C ASP A 590 42.12 -22.65 -2.61
N ALA A 591 43.30 -22.15 -2.28
CA ALA A 591 43.68 -20.76 -2.51
C ALA A 591 43.75 -20.37 -3.99
N ALA A 592 44.13 -21.29 -4.88
CA ALA A 592 44.21 -21.02 -6.31
C ALA A 592 42.84 -20.73 -6.93
N ILE A 593 41.79 -21.36 -6.40
CA ILE A 593 40.43 -21.27 -6.93
C ILE A 593 39.60 -20.23 -6.17
N ARG A 594 39.63 -20.26 -4.84
CA ARG A 594 38.66 -19.55 -4.01
C ARG A 594 38.94 -18.05 -3.91
N TYR A 595 40.21 -17.63 -3.92
CA TYR A 595 40.55 -16.20 -3.89
C TYR A 595 40.04 -15.46 -5.14
N PRO A 596 40.34 -15.88 -6.38
CA PRO A 596 39.79 -15.23 -7.57
C PRO A 596 38.26 -15.34 -7.66
N LEU A 597 37.68 -16.47 -7.23
CA LEU A 597 36.23 -16.69 -7.29
C LEU A 597 35.46 -15.70 -6.42
N ILE A 598 35.78 -15.63 -5.12
CA ILE A 598 34.98 -14.83 -4.18
C ILE A 598 35.20 -13.33 -4.35
N ALA A 599 36.29 -12.93 -5.03
CA ALA A 599 36.50 -11.55 -5.48
C ALA A 599 35.36 -11.03 -6.38
N GLY A 600 34.65 -11.94 -7.08
CA GLY A 600 33.44 -11.60 -7.82
C GLY A 600 32.22 -11.29 -6.94
N ALA A 601 32.19 -11.79 -5.70
CA ALA A 601 31.01 -11.69 -4.83
C ALA A 601 31.16 -10.65 -3.72
N ILE A 602 32.35 -10.46 -3.14
CA ILE A 602 32.54 -9.56 -1.99
C ILE A 602 32.44 -8.08 -2.36
N ARG A 603 32.21 -7.22 -1.38
CA ARG A 603 32.37 -5.77 -1.53
C ARG A 603 33.85 -5.42 -1.58
N PHE A 604 34.32 -4.87 -2.70
CA PHE A 604 35.73 -4.51 -2.90
C PHE A 604 36.05 -3.07 -2.48
N ALA A 605 35.06 -2.17 -2.43
CA ALA A 605 35.24 -0.77 -2.07
C ALA A 605 34.10 -0.23 -1.20
N ARG A 606 34.36 0.86 -0.48
CA ARG A 606 33.40 1.58 0.36
C ARG A 606 33.51 3.07 0.12
N VAL A 607 32.40 3.79 0.30
CA VAL A 607 32.40 5.26 0.28
C VAL A 607 32.83 5.76 1.66
N GLU A 608 33.83 6.63 1.70
CA GLU A 608 34.34 7.27 2.90
C GLU A 608 34.42 8.79 2.65
N GLY A 609 33.47 9.54 3.23
CA GLY A 609 33.25 10.94 2.88
C GLY A 609 32.83 11.09 1.41
N ASP A 610 33.57 11.90 0.66
CA ASP A 610 33.34 12.14 -0.78
C ASP A 610 34.22 11.24 -1.69
N SER A 611 34.98 10.30 -1.12
CA SER A 611 35.93 9.45 -1.85
C SER A 611 35.62 7.96 -1.73
N LEU A 612 36.02 7.20 -2.74
CA LEU A 612 35.90 5.75 -2.76
C LEU A 612 37.23 5.11 -2.30
N GLU A 613 37.19 4.23 -1.30
CA GLU A 613 38.35 3.53 -0.77
C GLU A 613 38.21 2.01 -0.84
N TRP A 614 39.33 1.28 -0.86
CA TRP A 614 39.31 -0.19 -0.79
C TRP A 614 38.69 -0.68 0.51
N SER A 615 37.86 -1.72 0.43
CA SER A 615 37.34 -2.38 1.63
C SER A 615 38.48 -3.10 2.37
N PRO A 616 38.39 -3.20 3.72
CA PRO A 616 39.36 -3.98 4.50
C PRO A 616 39.51 -5.42 4.00
N LEU A 617 38.41 -6.09 3.67
CA LEU A 617 38.42 -7.43 3.08
C LEU A 617 39.10 -7.45 1.71
N GLY A 618 38.82 -6.50 0.83
CA GLY A 618 39.45 -6.40 -0.50
C GLY A 618 40.97 -6.31 -0.43
N LEU A 619 41.51 -5.48 0.47
CA LEU A 619 42.96 -5.39 0.71
C LEU A 619 43.54 -6.69 1.26
N ARG A 620 42.82 -7.36 2.18
CA ARG A 620 43.25 -8.66 2.71
C ARG A 620 43.27 -9.74 1.63
N MET A 621 42.31 -9.74 0.71
CA MET A 621 42.28 -10.67 -0.42
C MET A 621 43.53 -10.53 -1.29
N LEU A 622 43.89 -9.29 -1.66
CA LEU A 622 45.11 -9.01 -2.44
C LEU A 622 46.39 -9.39 -1.70
N LYS A 623 46.42 -9.23 -0.38
CA LYS A 623 47.58 -9.58 0.44
C LYS A 623 47.80 -11.08 0.58
N HIS A 624 46.73 -11.87 0.69
CA HIS A 624 46.79 -13.30 1.03
C HIS A 624 46.64 -14.23 -0.19
N ALA A 625 46.18 -13.72 -1.33
CA ALA A 625 46.02 -14.53 -2.53
C ALA A 625 47.37 -15.03 -3.08
N PRO A 626 47.44 -16.28 -3.57
CA PRO A 626 48.64 -16.80 -4.23
C PRO A 626 48.90 -16.06 -5.57
N ASP A 627 47.83 -15.59 -6.21
CA ASP A 627 47.86 -14.72 -7.38
C ASP A 627 47.02 -13.46 -7.13
N PRO A 628 47.64 -12.39 -6.58
CA PRO A 628 46.95 -11.12 -6.37
C PRO A 628 46.48 -10.44 -7.66
N ALA A 629 47.11 -10.73 -8.81
CA ALA A 629 46.74 -10.13 -10.08
C ALA A 629 45.39 -10.68 -10.55
N ALA A 630 45.16 -11.99 -10.44
CA ALA A 630 43.86 -12.61 -10.77
C ALA A 630 42.71 -12.08 -9.89
N VAL A 631 42.97 -11.82 -8.60
CA VAL A 631 41.98 -11.20 -7.70
C VAL A 631 41.69 -9.76 -8.10
N LEU A 632 42.74 -8.98 -8.38
CA LEU A 632 42.60 -7.59 -8.79
C LEU A 632 41.88 -7.46 -10.14
N GLU A 633 42.17 -8.36 -11.09
CA GLU A 633 41.46 -8.44 -12.36
C GLU A 633 39.95 -8.60 -12.16
N ARG A 634 39.55 -9.46 -11.23
CA ARG A 634 38.13 -9.66 -10.89
C ARG A 634 37.49 -8.43 -10.28
N PHE A 635 38.18 -7.70 -9.41
CA PHE A 635 37.66 -6.42 -8.90
C PHE A 635 37.51 -5.39 -10.02
N ILE A 636 38.51 -5.27 -10.91
CA ILE A 636 38.49 -4.31 -12.02
C ILE A 636 37.35 -4.64 -13.00
N SER A 637 37.09 -5.92 -13.29
CA SER A 637 35.97 -6.31 -14.18
C SER A 637 34.59 -5.86 -13.67
N ARG A 638 34.48 -5.53 -12.39
CA ARG A 638 33.25 -5.05 -11.74
C ARG A 638 33.18 -3.52 -11.68
N PHE A 639 34.19 -2.79 -12.17
CA PHE A 639 34.21 -1.33 -12.16
C PHE A 639 33.17 -0.69 -13.08
N GLU A 640 32.61 -1.42 -14.03
CA GLU A 640 31.55 -0.92 -14.93
C GLU A 640 30.13 -1.13 -14.38
N HIS A 641 29.94 -1.96 -13.35
CA HIS A 641 28.61 -2.33 -12.85
C HIS A 641 28.14 -1.29 -11.83
N ASP A 642 26.97 -0.65 -12.01
CA ASP A 642 26.47 0.31 -11.02
C ASP A 642 24.97 0.26 -10.69
N ARG A 643 24.65 0.82 -9.51
CA ARG A 643 23.33 0.99 -8.89
C ARG A 643 22.70 2.35 -9.16
N ASP A 644 23.52 3.38 -9.38
CA ASP A 644 23.07 4.74 -9.58
C ASP A 644 23.15 5.08 -11.06
N GLY A 645 22.04 5.56 -11.63
CA GLY A 645 21.89 5.95 -13.04
C GLY A 645 22.70 7.19 -13.44
N GLY A 646 23.95 7.30 -12.99
CA GLY A 646 24.90 8.35 -13.31
C GLY A 646 25.68 8.07 -14.60
N ARG A 647 26.62 8.98 -14.91
CA ARG A 647 27.53 8.83 -16.06
C ARG A 647 28.55 7.74 -15.79
N VAL A 648 28.64 6.76 -16.69
CA VAL A 648 29.59 5.64 -16.64
C VAL A 648 31.03 6.15 -16.62
N SER A 649 31.33 7.21 -17.36
CA SER A 649 32.67 7.83 -17.35
C SER A 649 33.09 8.31 -15.95
N ALA A 650 32.20 8.98 -15.22
CA ALA A 650 32.46 9.47 -13.87
C ALA A 650 32.62 8.33 -12.84
N ILE A 651 31.83 7.25 -12.99
CA ILE A 651 31.92 6.05 -12.14
C ILE A 651 33.27 5.37 -12.33
N LEU A 652 33.70 5.17 -13.59
CA LEU A 652 34.99 4.59 -13.91
C LEU A 652 36.16 5.46 -13.43
N GLU A 653 36.06 6.79 -13.54
CA GLU A 653 37.07 7.72 -13.01
C GLU A 653 37.23 7.61 -11.49
N SER A 654 36.13 7.58 -10.75
CA SER A 654 36.15 7.39 -9.30
C SER A 654 36.78 6.06 -8.91
N ARG A 655 36.43 4.98 -9.63
CA ARG A 655 36.97 3.63 -9.37
C ARG A 655 38.42 3.47 -9.82
N LEU A 656 38.87 4.19 -10.85
CA LEU A 656 40.27 4.21 -11.29
C LEU A 656 41.19 4.73 -10.17
N GLN A 657 40.75 5.71 -9.38
CA GLN A 657 41.52 6.26 -8.26
C GLN A 657 41.81 5.21 -7.17
N LEU A 658 41.01 4.15 -7.06
CA LEU A 658 41.32 3.03 -6.16
C LEU A 658 42.68 2.40 -6.48
N LEU A 659 43.05 2.33 -7.76
CA LEU A 659 44.33 1.75 -8.16
C LEU A 659 45.52 2.60 -7.70
N ASP A 660 45.33 3.91 -7.51
CA ASP A 660 46.37 4.82 -7.03
C ASP A 660 46.65 4.62 -5.54
N GLY A 661 45.65 4.18 -4.78
CA GLY A 661 45.75 3.90 -3.34
C GLY A 661 46.42 2.57 -2.98
N LEU A 662 46.69 1.69 -3.96
CA LEU A 662 47.29 0.37 -3.69
C LEU A 662 48.78 0.49 -3.34
N LYS A 663 49.14 0.11 -2.11
CA LYS A 663 50.54 -0.07 -1.71
C LYS A 663 51.03 -1.45 -2.15
N LEU A 664 51.53 -1.53 -3.38
CA LEU A 664 51.83 -2.79 -4.10
C LEU A 664 53.05 -3.59 -3.60
N GLY A 665 53.73 -3.12 -2.53
CA GLY A 665 54.95 -3.74 -2.02
C GLY A 665 56.04 -3.87 -3.09
N ALA A 666 56.95 -4.83 -2.95
CA ALA A 666 58.03 -5.08 -3.92
C ALA A 666 57.63 -5.98 -5.11
N SER A 667 56.33 -6.22 -5.33
CA SER A 667 55.86 -7.10 -6.41
C SER A 667 55.90 -6.37 -7.76
N SER A 668 56.94 -6.64 -8.56
CA SER A 668 57.09 -6.08 -9.90
C SER A 668 55.95 -6.49 -10.84
N VAL A 669 55.45 -7.72 -10.70
CA VAL A 669 54.36 -8.28 -11.53
C VAL A 669 53.04 -7.54 -11.31
N LEU A 670 52.66 -7.31 -10.04
CA LEU A 670 51.41 -6.62 -9.73
C LEU A 670 51.48 -5.13 -10.08
N THR A 671 52.67 -4.53 -9.94
CA THR A 671 52.92 -3.13 -10.34
C THR A 671 52.73 -2.93 -11.84
N GLU A 672 53.28 -3.84 -12.65
CA GLU A 672 53.13 -3.79 -14.09
C GLU A 672 51.68 -4.08 -14.53
N PHE A 673 51.00 -5.03 -13.88
CA PHE A 673 49.59 -5.31 -14.13
C PHE A 673 48.69 -4.10 -13.85
N VAL A 674 48.90 -3.40 -12.72
CA VAL A 674 48.16 -2.17 -12.38
C VAL A 674 48.42 -1.08 -13.42
N ARG A 675 49.67 -0.90 -13.86
CA ARG A 675 50.03 0.07 -14.90
C ARG A 675 49.23 -0.20 -16.19
N GLN A 676 49.24 -1.44 -16.67
CA GLN A 676 48.51 -1.84 -17.86
C GLN A 676 47.01 -1.61 -17.72
N LYS A 677 46.40 -2.04 -16.60
CA LYS A 677 44.96 -1.86 -16.38
C LYS A 677 44.53 -0.40 -16.24
N ARG A 678 45.39 0.48 -15.72
CA ARG A 678 45.12 1.93 -15.70
C ARG A 678 45.08 2.51 -17.12
N GLU A 679 45.98 2.08 -18.00
CA GLU A 679 45.99 2.50 -19.41
C GLU A 679 44.71 2.02 -20.13
N GLU A 680 44.32 0.76 -19.94
CA GLU A 680 43.08 0.20 -20.49
C GLU A 680 41.83 0.96 -20.02
N LEU A 681 41.66 1.13 -18.70
CA LEU A 681 40.52 1.85 -18.12
C LEU A 681 40.48 3.34 -18.53
N GLY A 682 41.65 3.98 -18.68
CA GLY A 682 41.74 5.36 -19.16
C GLY A 682 41.18 5.54 -20.57
N LEU A 683 41.47 4.58 -21.47
CA LEU A 683 40.91 4.57 -22.82
C LEU A 683 39.38 4.33 -22.81
N ASP A 684 38.89 3.45 -21.94
CA ASP A 684 37.45 3.18 -21.80
C ASP A 684 36.69 4.39 -21.24
N ILE A 685 37.25 5.11 -20.26
CA ILE A 685 36.70 6.37 -19.74
C ILE A 685 36.54 7.39 -20.88
N GLU A 686 37.58 7.59 -21.70
CA GLU A 686 37.51 8.53 -22.83
C GLU A 686 36.44 8.13 -23.85
N LYS A 687 36.32 6.83 -24.12
CA LYS A 687 35.31 6.28 -25.03
C LYS A 687 33.90 6.51 -24.50
N HIS A 688 33.63 6.21 -23.23
CA HIS A 688 32.34 6.47 -22.60
C HIS A 688 32.02 7.96 -22.56
N ARG A 689 32.99 8.82 -22.23
CA ARG A 689 32.80 10.27 -22.20
C ARG A 689 32.42 10.85 -23.57
N LYS A 690 33.05 10.35 -24.65
CA LYS A 690 32.67 10.72 -26.03
C LYS A 690 31.24 10.29 -26.35
N TRP A 691 30.90 9.04 -26.07
CA TRP A 691 29.55 8.51 -26.30
C TRP A 691 28.47 9.25 -25.50
N GLU A 692 28.69 9.52 -24.21
CA GLU A 692 27.76 10.28 -23.36
C GLU A 692 27.57 11.71 -23.89
N THR A 693 28.64 12.35 -24.36
CA THR A 693 28.58 13.71 -24.94
C THR A 693 27.81 13.73 -26.26
N GLU A 694 28.01 12.72 -27.11
CA GLU A 694 27.27 12.57 -28.38
C GLU A 694 25.79 12.24 -28.12
N HIS A 695 25.49 11.38 -27.17
CA HIS A 695 24.11 11.02 -26.81
C HIS A 695 23.34 12.17 -26.16
N ASP A 696 23.99 12.95 -25.29
CA ASP A 696 23.39 14.17 -24.72
C ASP A 696 23.12 15.21 -25.82
N LYS A 697 24.03 15.38 -26.80
CA LYS A 697 23.81 16.23 -27.98
C LYS A 697 22.66 15.76 -28.86
N ASP A 698 22.60 14.47 -29.22
CA ASP A 698 21.51 13.90 -30.02
C ASP A 698 20.16 13.99 -29.32
N ARG A 699 20.14 13.91 -27.98
CA ARG A 699 18.94 14.13 -27.19
C ARG A 699 18.53 15.60 -27.25
N ASP A 700 19.47 16.52 -27.05
CA ASP A 700 19.21 17.95 -26.98
C ASP A 700 18.89 18.56 -28.37
N GLU A 701 19.45 18.04 -29.47
CA GLU A 701 19.16 18.42 -30.87
C GLU A 701 17.80 17.91 -31.39
N ARG A 702 17.13 17.00 -30.66
CA ARG A 702 15.72 16.64 -30.93
C ARG A 702 14.71 17.57 -30.26
N PHE A 703 15.20 18.55 -29.48
CA PHE A 703 14.40 19.58 -28.82
C PHE A 703 14.56 20.98 -29.44
N GLU A 704 15.38 21.13 -30.49
CA GLU A 704 15.33 22.27 -31.44
C GLU A 704 14.47 21.91 -32.66
#